data_AF-A0A6G1DDX8-F1
#
_entry.id   AF-A0A6G1DDX8-F1
#
_cell.length_a   1.000
_cell.length_b   1.000
_cell.length_c   1.000
_cell.angle_alpha   90.00
_cell.angle_beta   90.00
_cell.angle_gamma   90.00
#
_symmetry.space_group_name_H-M   'P 1'
#
loop_
_entity.id
_entity.type
_entity.pdbx_description
1 polymer ?
#
loop_
_entity_poly.entity_id
_entity_poly.type
_entity_poly.pdbx_seq_one_letter_code
_entity_poly.pdbx_strand_id
1 'polypeptide(L)'
;MDAGIRGDRSIGPDSVDLLVSTLVAEAAAMRLGGTVAARGNGGVVMRWCSRCSKVQFSGCGCFLCAIKEPDARLRRASLAAFFRELPYCEDDDAAAGGDGGQSCGEVVSAVWRAAMAAPDDPELPSLGAIRCMSLLLARALADVEWRRRGQNVYVPYYAAHVIGSYTIRSAAHAELAVAAGALRTLLSFLGGAMTWVEQRAAARALGHLASYDATFPAVARYAAEAVPLAVRAASTCVGDVYANFVALAPSKRPKYQRDLLTRGLDGSSGADGEDRKAEEWASQLQCWSLYFLSCLASRDVSSNATICQDPVFLRELCQMWGGLANGNSPAGVGLIRLLCRSAAGRGAIAACRDALSGLCDLARSSDDWQYMAIDCLLLLLDDRDTWHATADATAAGLVDLAELRHLGPRRRLGNAITAALLIDDDDLVHGRELGMEAKEAIANLRELQVERKGRDDAMSRDELLKRRILAREKKRQGNDMFWHGEVEKAIDLYTEALELCPLSRRRERLVLHSNRAQCRLAWRDADAAVSDATRALSLARSAANAHARSLWRRAQAYDMKGMARESLLDCLAFAGAWLNRKDGTPAAARGGNPKLPYCVARMISKQMSLTGLFSAVATNGSHKVDRDDHMPHYGGDDGGGNSDEEDDDVDRDESEEEFAEKELKLCRSGKGLPIITGEAWRRLARRKKKTSEMLSHDHPSSIH
;
A
#
# COMPACT_ATOMS: atom_id res chain seq x y z
N MET A 1 92.32 -13.99 3.91
CA MET A 1 93.58 -13.57 3.27
C MET A 1 93.26 -12.51 2.25
N ASP A 2 94.10 -11.48 2.25
CA ASP A 2 93.99 -10.20 1.58
C ASP A 2 93.82 -10.18 0.05
N ALA A 3 93.50 -8.96 -0.39
CA ALA A 3 93.74 -8.32 -1.70
C ALA A 3 92.74 -8.66 -2.82
N GLY A 4 92.22 -7.72 -3.62
CA GLY A 4 92.49 -6.29 -3.75
C GLY A 4 92.37 -5.87 -5.22
N ILE A 5 91.52 -4.86 -5.47
CA ILE A 5 91.64 -3.80 -6.50
C ILE A 5 91.10 -4.03 -7.94
N ARG A 6 89.97 -3.33 -8.18
CA ARG A 6 89.53 -2.45 -9.30
C ARG A 6 89.25 -2.99 -10.72
N GLY A 7 88.09 -2.57 -11.24
CA GLY A 7 87.79 -2.46 -12.67
C GLY A 7 86.31 -2.20 -12.96
N ASP A 8 85.94 -0.93 -13.04
CA ASP A 8 84.59 -0.38 -13.22
C ASP A 8 83.99 -0.64 -14.62
N ARG A 9 82.69 -1.00 -14.68
CA ARG A 9 81.70 -0.48 -15.66
C ARG A 9 80.29 -0.99 -15.30
N SER A 10 79.52 -0.03 -14.80
CA SER A 10 78.10 -0.04 -14.49
C SER A 10 77.20 -0.35 -15.69
N ILE A 11 76.26 -1.28 -15.50
CA ILE A 11 74.96 -1.30 -16.19
C ILE A 11 73.92 -1.10 -15.08
N GLY A 12 73.17 0.00 -15.16
CA GLY A 12 72.24 0.46 -14.14
C GLY A 12 70.96 -0.38 -14.00
N PRO A 13 70.11 -0.06 -12.99
CA PRO A 13 69.00 -0.90 -12.54
C PRO A 13 67.73 -0.83 -13.42
N ASP A 14 67.79 -0.20 -14.59
CA ASP A 14 66.58 0.24 -15.31
C ASP A 14 65.89 -0.84 -16.17
N SER A 15 66.31 -2.11 -16.10
CA SER A 15 65.73 -3.21 -16.91
C SER A 15 64.87 -4.19 -16.12
N VAL A 16 64.93 -4.18 -14.79
CA VAL A 16 64.11 -5.06 -13.93
C VAL A 16 62.86 -4.32 -13.42
N ASP A 17 62.97 -3.01 -13.16
CA ASP A 17 61.82 -2.19 -12.73
C ASP A 17 60.79 -1.96 -13.84
N LEU A 18 61.20 -2.02 -15.12
CA LEU A 18 60.27 -1.88 -16.26
C LEU A 18 59.38 -3.12 -16.43
N LEU A 19 59.88 -4.33 -16.14
CA LEU A 19 59.13 -5.58 -16.27
C LEU A 19 58.15 -5.79 -15.10
N VAL A 20 58.53 -5.37 -13.89
CA VAL A 20 57.66 -5.45 -12.70
C VAL A 20 56.57 -4.37 -12.73
N SER A 21 56.87 -3.15 -13.20
CA SER A 21 55.87 -2.08 -13.35
C SER A 21 54.82 -2.40 -14.42
N THR A 22 55.20 -3.08 -15.50
CA THR A 22 54.27 -3.49 -16.57
C THR A 22 53.32 -4.60 -16.13
N LEU A 23 53.81 -5.59 -15.35
CA LEU A 23 52.97 -6.66 -14.79
C LEU A 23 52.02 -6.17 -13.67
N VAL A 24 52.44 -5.19 -12.87
CA VAL A 24 51.58 -4.57 -11.85
C VAL A 24 50.50 -3.67 -12.48
N ALA A 25 50.81 -2.99 -13.60
CA ALA A 25 49.83 -2.21 -14.36
C ALA A 25 48.78 -3.08 -15.08
N GLU A 26 49.18 -4.23 -15.64
CA GLU A 26 48.25 -5.21 -16.23
C GLU A 26 47.32 -5.86 -15.19
N ALA A 27 47.86 -6.20 -14.01
CA ALA A 27 47.06 -6.73 -12.90
C ALA A 27 46.08 -5.68 -12.30
N ALA A 28 46.45 -4.39 -12.30
CA ALA A 28 45.57 -3.30 -11.88
C ALA A 28 44.49 -2.96 -12.93
N ALA A 29 44.81 -3.04 -14.23
CA ALA A 29 43.86 -2.79 -15.32
C ALA A 29 42.79 -3.90 -15.44
N MET A 30 43.14 -5.16 -15.15
CA MET A 30 42.18 -6.27 -15.11
C MET A 30 41.15 -6.18 -13.96
N ARG A 31 41.44 -5.44 -12.87
CA ARG A 31 40.54 -5.29 -11.72
C ARG A 31 39.62 -4.05 -11.75
N LEU A 32 39.89 -3.06 -12.60
CA LEU A 32 39.15 -1.78 -12.63
C LEU A 32 38.51 -1.43 -13.99
N GLY A 33 38.65 -2.27 -15.03
CA GLY A 33 37.95 -2.07 -16.30
C GLY A 33 38.37 -0.80 -17.06
N GLY A 34 39.67 -0.47 -17.03
CA GLY A 34 40.26 0.65 -17.77
C GLY A 34 40.59 0.29 -19.23
N THR A 35 40.56 1.30 -20.11
CA THR A 35 41.04 1.25 -21.50
C THR A 35 42.56 1.42 -21.55
N VAL A 36 43.27 0.47 -22.18
CA VAL A 36 44.70 0.60 -22.50
C VAL A 36 44.84 1.06 -23.95
N ALA A 37 45.60 2.15 -24.19
CA ALA A 37 45.91 2.66 -25.51
C ALA A 37 47.39 2.38 -25.82
N ALA A 38 47.67 1.51 -26.80
CA ALA A 38 49.01 1.32 -27.33
C ALA A 38 49.18 2.16 -28.61
N ARG A 39 50.25 2.96 -28.68
CA ARG A 39 50.65 3.70 -29.89
C ARG A 39 51.64 2.86 -30.68
N GLY A 40 51.23 2.38 -31.85
CA GLY A 40 52.15 1.86 -32.87
C GLY A 40 52.65 2.99 -33.79
N ASN A 41 53.89 2.87 -34.29
CA ASN A 41 54.47 3.78 -35.28
C ASN A 41 53.57 3.83 -36.53
N GLY A 42 52.77 4.89 -36.65
CA GLY A 42 51.72 5.04 -37.68
C GLY A 42 50.47 5.80 -37.23
N GLY A 43 50.39 6.29 -35.98
CA GLY A 43 49.35 7.24 -35.55
C GLY A 43 47.95 6.64 -35.36
N VAL A 44 47.81 5.32 -35.29
CA VAL A 44 46.53 4.66 -35.02
C VAL A 44 46.41 4.33 -33.52
N VAL A 45 45.34 4.81 -32.88
CA VAL A 45 45.03 4.51 -31.47
C VAL A 45 44.19 3.24 -31.41
N MET A 46 44.77 2.12 -30.95
CA MET A 46 44.00 0.92 -30.63
C MET A 46 43.36 1.09 -29.24
N ARG A 47 42.04 0.87 -29.13
CA ARG A 47 41.34 0.74 -27.84
C ARG A 47 40.95 -0.72 -27.63
N TRP A 48 41.50 -1.34 -26.59
CA TRP A 48 41.04 -2.65 -26.12
C TRP A 48 39.83 -2.48 -25.20
N CYS A 49 38.73 -3.18 -25.48
CA CYS A 49 37.56 -3.19 -24.60
C CYS A 49 37.51 -4.52 -23.85
N SER A 50 37.91 -4.49 -22.57
CA SER A 50 37.86 -5.65 -21.65
C SER A 50 36.46 -6.23 -21.45
N ARG A 51 35.42 -5.48 -21.83
CA ARG A 51 34.00 -5.85 -21.66
C ARG A 51 33.39 -6.55 -22.88
N CYS A 52 34.07 -6.54 -24.03
CA CYS A 52 33.64 -7.26 -25.24
C CYS A 52 34.77 -8.04 -25.93
N SER A 53 35.95 -8.12 -25.30
CA SER A 53 37.11 -8.89 -25.75
C SER A 53 37.55 -8.66 -27.21
N LYS A 54 37.34 -7.45 -27.77
CA LYS A 54 37.74 -7.09 -29.15
C LYS A 54 38.70 -5.90 -29.21
N VAL A 55 39.59 -5.95 -30.21
CA VAL A 55 40.43 -4.83 -30.69
C VAL A 55 39.85 -4.38 -32.03
N GLN A 56 39.40 -3.13 -32.15
CA GLN A 56 38.90 -2.59 -33.42
C GLN A 56 39.50 -1.22 -33.75
N PHE A 57 39.70 -0.98 -35.04
CA PHE A 57 40.25 0.24 -35.65
C PHE A 57 39.22 1.39 -35.77
N SER A 58 37.93 1.07 -35.64
CA SER A 58 36.78 1.97 -35.58
C SER A 58 35.83 1.44 -34.51
N GLY A 59 34.98 2.31 -33.93
CA GLY A 59 34.27 2.06 -32.66
C GLY A 59 33.62 0.67 -32.52
N CYS A 60 33.69 0.09 -31.31
CA CYS A 60 33.04 -1.18 -30.99
C CYS A 60 31.54 -1.12 -31.32
N GLY A 61 31.04 -2.01 -32.16
CA GLY A 61 29.60 -2.17 -32.45
C GLY A 61 28.75 -2.65 -31.26
N CYS A 62 29.28 -2.61 -30.03
CA CYS A 62 28.63 -3.07 -28.82
C CYS A 62 27.85 -1.93 -28.14
N PHE A 63 26.63 -2.22 -27.67
CA PHE A 63 25.73 -1.27 -27.02
C PHE A 63 26.37 -0.56 -25.81
N LEU A 64 27.12 -1.30 -24.99
CA LEU A 64 27.76 -0.73 -23.80
C LEU A 64 28.87 0.26 -24.11
N CYS A 65 29.53 0.14 -25.26
CA CYS A 65 30.46 1.17 -25.73
C CYS A 65 29.70 2.33 -26.36
N ALA A 66 28.67 2.05 -27.16
CA ALA A 66 27.84 3.09 -27.76
C ALA A 66 27.22 4.01 -26.69
N ILE A 67 26.63 3.47 -25.62
CA ILE A 67 26.01 4.28 -24.56
C ILE A 67 27.03 5.09 -23.74
N LYS A 68 28.31 4.68 -23.73
CA LYS A 68 29.41 5.37 -23.03
C LYS A 68 30.23 6.28 -23.93
N GLU A 69 29.90 6.38 -25.22
CA GLU A 69 30.63 7.21 -26.17
C GLU A 69 30.52 8.68 -25.75
N PRO A 70 31.65 9.36 -25.42
CA PRO A 70 31.61 10.75 -24.98
C PRO A 70 31.10 11.71 -26.05
N ASP A 71 31.39 11.45 -27.34
CA ASP A 71 30.87 12.27 -28.43
C ASP A 71 29.37 12.04 -28.62
N ALA A 72 28.57 13.06 -28.32
CA ALA A 72 27.11 12.96 -28.39
C ALA A 72 26.59 12.65 -29.80
N ARG A 73 27.24 13.12 -30.87
CA ARG A 73 26.81 12.88 -32.24
C ARG A 73 27.06 11.42 -32.62
N LEU A 74 28.26 10.91 -32.31
CA LEU A 74 28.62 9.51 -32.56
C LEU A 74 27.80 8.55 -31.70
N ARG A 75 27.61 8.87 -30.41
CA ARG A 75 26.75 8.12 -29.49
C ARG A 75 25.32 7.99 -30.03
N ARG A 76 24.68 9.12 -30.35
CA ARG A 76 23.29 9.14 -30.83
C ARG A 76 23.13 8.39 -32.14
N ALA A 77 24.03 8.58 -33.09
CA ALA A 77 23.99 7.86 -34.37
C ALA A 77 24.12 6.34 -34.17
N SER A 78 25.07 5.91 -33.35
CA SER A 78 25.32 4.49 -33.07
C SER A 78 24.14 3.84 -32.34
N LEU A 79 23.61 4.50 -31.30
CA LEU A 79 22.45 4.00 -30.55
C LEU A 79 21.18 3.95 -31.40
N ALA A 80 20.94 4.93 -32.27
CA ALA A 80 19.79 4.92 -33.18
C ALA A 80 19.86 3.80 -34.23
N ALA A 81 21.04 3.53 -34.78
CA ALA A 81 21.26 2.37 -35.65
C ALA A 81 21.01 1.06 -34.87
N PHE A 82 21.56 0.97 -33.66
CA PHE A 82 21.43 -0.20 -32.80
C PHE A 82 19.96 -0.53 -32.48
N PHE A 83 19.16 0.45 -32.04
CA PHE A 83 17.73 0.23 -31.75
C PHE A 83 16.90 -0.12 -33.00
N ARG A 84 17.38 0.21 -34.20
CA ARG A 84 16.72 -0.15 -35.45
C ARG A 84 16.96 -1.61 -35.82
N GLU A 85 18.16 -2.12 -35.56
CA GLU A 85 18.60 -3.45 -35.96
C GLU A 85 18.26 -4.52 -34.92
N LEU A 86 18.37 -4.20 -33.62
CA LEU A 86 18.23 -5.16 -32.52
C LEU A 86 16.99 -6.07 -32.59
N PRO A 87 15.78 -5.61 -32.94
CA PRO A 87 14.60 -6.47 -33.00
C PRO A 87 14.68 -7.58 -34.06
N TYR A 88 15.56 -7.44 -35.06
CA TYR A 88 15.66 -8.32 -36.21
C TYR A 88 16.93 -9.17 -36.23
N CYS A 89 17.85 -8.97 -35.28
CA CYS A 89 19.06 -9.80 -35.19
C CYS A 89 18.69 -11.24 -34.83
N GLU A 90 19.27 -12.21 -35.54
CA GLU A 90 19.27 -13.61 -35.14
C GLU A 90 20.47 -13.85 -34.22
N ASP A 91 20.26 -14.52 -33.09
CA ASP A 91 21.36 -14.84 -32.15
C ASP A 91 22.36 -15.86 -32.72
N ASP A 92 22.09 -16.46 -33.88
CA ASP A 92 22.92 -17.49 -34.51
C ASP A 92 24.26 -16.95 -35.06
N ASP A 93 24.44 -15.64 -35.17
CA ASP A 93 25.76 -15.04 -35.47
C ASP A 93 26.79 -15.21 -34.33
N ALA A 94 26.36 -15.67 -33.14
CA ALA A 94 27.25 -16.12 -32.07
C ALA A 94 27.68 -17.59 -32.20
N ALA A 95 26.97 -18.40 -33.01
CA ALA A 95 27.27 -19.82 -33.22
C ALA A 95 28.26 -20.05 -34.38
N ALA A 96 28.52 -19.05 -35.21
CA ALA A 96 29.55 -19.07 -36.25
C ALA A 96 30.93 -18.66 -35.69
N GLY A 97 31.44 -19.35 -34.67
CA GLY A 97 32.87 -19.33 -34.29
C GLY A 97 33.50 -17.99 -33.85
N GLY A 98 32.72 -16.95 -33.60
CA GLY A 98 33.19 -15.65 -33.11
C GLY A 98 32.83 -15.42 -31.65
N ASP A 99 33.68 -15.87 -30.74
CA ASP A 99 33.55 -15.61 -29.30
C ASP A 99 33.53 -14.07 -29.03
N GLY A 100 32.41 -13.53 -28.51
CA GLY A 100 32.31 -12.13 -28.05
C GLY A 100 31.19 -11.23 -28.60
N GLY A 101 30.04 -11.76 -29.06
CA GLY A 101 28.83 -10.96 -29.36
C GLY A 101 27.95 -10.73 -28.10
N GLN A 102 27.49 -9.51 -27.84
CA GLN A 102 26.56 -9.23 -26.73
C GLN A 102 25.20 -9.86 -27.02
N SER A 103 24.63 -10.59 -26.07
CA SER A 103 23.29 -11.18 -26.25
C SER A 103 22.20 -10.10 -26.18
N CYS A 104 21.09 -10.30 -26.90
CA CYS A 104 19.95 -9.37 -26.87
C CYS A 104 19.48 -9.09 -25.43
N GLY A 105 19.42 -10.14 -24.59
CA GLY A 105 19.06 -10.05 -23.18
C GLY A 105 19.95 -9.10 -22.36
N GLU A 106 21.28 -9.13 -22.56
CA GLU A 106 22.21 -8.24 -21.86
C GLU A 106 22.03 -6.78 -22.23
N VAL A 107 21.75 -6.52 -23.51
CA VAL A 107 21.53 -5.18 -24.02
C VAL A 107 20.24 -4.61 -23.49
N VAL A 108 19.14 -5.35 -23.58
CA VAL A 108 17.84 -4.91 -23.06
C VAL A 108 17.91 -4.70 -21.53
N SER A 109 18.67 -5.54 -20.81
CA SER A 109 18.96 -5.32 -19.38
C SER A 109 19.75 -4.03 -19.11
N ALA A 110 20.68 -3.66 -19.99
CA ALA A 110 21.41 -2.39 -19.89
C ALA A 110 20.49 -1.18 -20.16
N VAL A 111 19.60 -1.27 -21.15
CA VAL A 111 18.58 -0.24 -21.42
C VAL A 111 17.64 -0.09 -20.23
N TRP A 112 17.21 -1.20 -19.63
CA TRP A 112 16.38 -1.18 -18.41
C TRP A 112 17.07 -0.46 -17.25
N ARG A 113 18.36 -0.73 -17.01
CA ARG A 113 19.13 0.00 -15.99
C ARG A 113 19.20 1.49 -16.27
N ALA A 114 19.40 1.90 -17.52
CA ALA A 114 19.37 3.30 -17.92
C ALA A 114 17.99 3.93 -17.67
N ALA A 115 16.91 3.25 -18.06
CA ALA A 115 15.54 3.69 -17.85
C ALA A 115 15.16 3.83 -16.37
N MET A 116 15.66 2.94 -15.51
CA MET A 116 15.47 3.01 -14.07
C MET A 116 16.26 4.16 -13.43
N ALA A 117 17.48 4.43 -13.91
CA ALA A 117 18.33 5.48 -13.38
C ALA A 117 17.83 6.89 -13.78
N ALA A 118 17.35 7.04 -15.02
CA ALA A 118 16.89 8.31 -15.58
C ALA A 118 15.63 8.12 -16.44
N PRO A 119 14.46 7.86 -15.84
CA PRO A 119 13.21 7.61 -16.58
C PRO A 119 12.70 8.82 -17.36
N ASP A 120 13.12 10.03 -16.99
CA ASP A 120 12.71 11.27 -17.67
C ASP A 120 13.71 11.68 -18.76
N ASP A 121 14.85 10.98 -18.90
CA ASP A 121 15.84 11.29 -19.93
C ASP A 121 15.31 10.89 -21.31
N PRO A 122 15.13 11.86 -22.23
CA PRO A 122 14.59 11.60 -23.55
C PRO A 122 15.62 11.01 -24.52
N GLU A 123 16.92 10.91 -24.18
CA GLU A 123 17.96 10.48 -25.11
C GLU A 123 17.62 9.12 -25.74
N LEU A 124 17.54 8.04 -24.96
CA LEU A 124 17.26 6.71 -25.51
C LEU A 124 15.85 6.60 -26.15
N PRO A 125 14.77 7.11 -25.53
CA PRO A 125 13.46 7.18 -26.17
C PRO A 125 13.48 7.87 -27.55
N SER A 126 14.14 9.04 -27.65
CA SER A 126 14.24 9.81 -28.91
C SER A 126 15.00 9.08 -30.02
N LEU A 127 15.87 8.14 -29.65
CA LEU A 127 16.65 7.32 -30.58
C LEU A 127 15.94 6.01 -30.96
N GLY A 128 14.72 5.79 -30.47
CA GLY A 128 13.88 4.65 -30.84
C GLY A 128 13.89 3.50 -29.84
N ALA A 129 14.40 3.68 -28.62
CA ALA A 129 14.41 2.64 -27.60
C ALA A 129 13.00 2.07 -27.33
N ILE A 130 11.98 2.93 -27.17
CA ILE A 130 10.59 2.49 -26.90
C ILE A 130 10.03 1.67 -28.06
N ARG A 131 10.30 2.09 -29.31
CA ARG A 131 9.90 1.34 -30.51
C ARG A 131 10.60 -0.01 -30.58
N CYS A 132 11.91 -0.03 -30.32
CA CYS A 132 12.71 -1.26 -30.26
C CYS A 132 12.15 -2.25 -29.21
N MET A 133 11.85 -1.79 -28.00
CA MET A 133 11.27 -2.63 -26.95
C MET A 133 9.89 -3.17 -27.35
N SER A 134 9.04 -2.34 -27.97
CA SER A 134 7.71 -2.75 -28.42
C SER A 134 7.79 -3.86 -29.49
N LEU A 135 8.74 -3.75 -30.42
CA LEU A 135 9.00 -4.77 -31.43
C LEU A 135 9.55 -6.07 -30.82
N LEU A 136 10.47 -5.97 -29.85
CA LEU A 136 11.00 -7.14 -29.13
C LEU A 136 9.92 -7.88 -28.33
N LEU A 137 8.98 -7.16 -27.71
CA LEU A 137 7.83 -7.77 -27.06
C LEU A 137 6.98 -8.55 -28.07
N ALA A 138 6.69 -7.95 -29.22
CA ALA A 138 5.91 -8.60 -30.28
C ALA A 138 6.62 -9.84 -30.83
N ARG A 139 7.94 -9.75 -31.06
CA ARG A 139 8.77 -10.89 -31.48
C ARG A 139 8.76 -12.01 -30.45
N ALA A 140 8.93 -11.70 -29.17
CA ALA A 140 8.91 -12.70 -28.12
C ALA A 140 7.59 -13.47 -28.03
N LEU A 141 6.48 -12.83 -28.39
CA LEU A 141 5.16 -13.47 -28.43
C LEU A 141 5.00 -14.35 -29.68
N ALA A 142 5.51 -13.90 -30.83
CA ALA A 142 5.36 -14.60 -32.11
C ALA A 142 6.37 -15.74 -32.31
N ASP A 143 7.58 -15.62 -31.76
CA ASP A 143 8.70 -16.52 -31.99
C ASP A 143 9.19 -17.15 -30.67
N VAL A 144 8.57 -18.28 -30.34
CA VAL A 144 8.88 -19.05 -29.12
C VAL A 144 10.28 -19.64 -29.15
N GLU A 145 10.79 -20.01 -30.33
CA GLU A 145 12.12 -20.61 -30.47
C GLU A 145 13.19 -19.56 -30.25
N TRP A 146 13.07 -18.37 -30.86
CA TRP A 146 13.95 -17.24 -30.56
C TRP A 146 13.98 -16.91 -29.07
N ARG A 147 12.82 -16.86 -28.41
CA ARG A 147 12.72 -16.57 -26.97
C ARG A 147 13.45 -17.61 -26.10
N ARG A 148 13.50 -18.88 -26.52
CA ARG A 148 14.18 -19.96 -25.78
C ARG A 148 15.70 -19.98 -25.96
N ARG A 149 16.23 -19.28 -26.97
CA ARG A 149 17.68 -19.24 -27.24
C ARG A 149 18.40 -18.34 -26.22
N GLY A 150 19.51 -18.84 -25.69
CA GLY A 150 20.45 -18.07 -24.88
C GLY A 150 19.80 -17.23 -23.77
N GLN A 151 20.03 -15.92 -23.80
CA GLN A 151 19.48 -14.96 -22.82
C GLN A 151 18.17 -14.29 -23.28
N ASN A 152 17.55 -14.73 -24.38
CA ASN A 152 16.33 -14.10 -24.87
C ASN A 152 15.12 -14.31 -23.98
N VAL A 153 15.17 -15.32 -23.10
CA VAL A 153 14.14 -15.56 -22.09
C VAL A 153 13.93 -14.36 -21.16
N TYR A 154 14.94 -13.50 -20.99
CA TYR A 154 14.86 -12.29 -20.15
C TYR A 154 14.34 -11.06 -20.89
N VAL A 155 14.38 -11.07 -22.24
CA VAL A 155 14.03 -9.90 -23.06
C VAL A 155 12.58 -9.43 -22.81
N PRO A 156 11.56 -10.30 -22.75
CA PRO A 156 10.17 -9.87 -22.56
C PRO A 156 9.98 -9.11 -21.24
N TYR A 157 10.57 -9.61 -20.16
CA TYR A 157 10.56 -8.98 -18.85
C TYR A 157 11.20 -7.58 -18.90
N TYR A 158 12.43 -7.49 -19.40
CA TYR A 158 13.14 -6.21 -19.42
C TYR A 158 12.50 -5.20 -20.37
N ALA A 159 12.06 -5.64 -21.56
CA ALA A 159 11.42 -4.76 -22.53
C ALA A 159 10.11 -4.14 -22.00
N ALA A 160 9.26 -4.95 -21.34
CA ALA A 160 8.05 -4.45 -20.69
C ALA A 160 8.38 -3.46 -19.56
N HIS A 161 9.41 -3.76 -18.76
CA HIS A 161 9.88 -2.84 -17.72
C HIS A 161 10.48 -1.54 -18.26
N VAL A 162 11.23 -1.57 -19.36
CA VAL A 162 11.75 -0.36 -20.02
C VAL A 162 10.59 0.54 -20.45
N ILE A 163 9.57 -0.02 -21.10
CA ILE A 163 8.36 0.74 -21.48
C ILE A 163 7.73 1.32 -20.22
N GLY A 164 7.45 0.50 -19.20
CA GLY A 164 6.87 0.99 -17.95
C GLY A 164 7.70 2.07 -17.25
N SER A 165 9.02 2.02 -17.31
CA SER A 165 9.89 3.02 -16.68
C SER A 165 9.90 4.34 -17.45
N TYR A 166 10.04 4.33 -18.78
CA TYR A 166 10.04 5.58 -19.56
C TYR A 166 8.68 6.27 -19.61
N THR A 167 7.59 5.53 -19.44
CA THR A 167 6.23 6.08 -19.47
C THR A 167 5.73 6.54 -18.10
N ILE A 168 6.48 6.33 -17.02
CA ILE A 168 6.00 6.63 -15.65
C ILE A 168 5.68 8.11 -15.41
N ARG A 169 6.39 9.03 -16.08
CA ARG A 169 6.23 10.49 -15.92
C ARG A 169 6.22 11.27 -17.23
N SER A 170 6.11 10.59 -18.37
CA SER A 170 6.16 11.21 -19.69
C SER A 170 5.02 10.71 -20.58
N ALA A 171 4.04 11.60 -20.81
CA ALA A 171 2.94 11.36 -21.75
C ALA A 171 3.48 11.15 -23.18
N ALA A 172 4.48 11.93 -23.60
CA ALA A 172 5.09 11.78 -24.93
C ALA A 172 5.74 10.41 -25.13
N HIS A 173 6.41 9.86 -24.11
CA HIS A 173 6.95 8.50 -24.17
C HIS A 173 5.82 7.44 -24.22
N ALA A 174 4.72 7.68 -23.50
CA ALA A 174 3.56 6.81 -23.55
C ALA A 174 2.93 6.80 -24.97
N GLU A 175 2.82 7.96 -25.62
CA GLU A 175 2.35 8.06 -27.00
C GLU A 175 3.25 7.29 -27.98
N LEU A 176 4.58 7.38 -27.81
CA LEU A 176 5.52 6.59 -28.61
C LEU A 176 5.31 5.08 -28.44
N ALA A 177 5.04 4.61 -27.21
CA ALA A 177 4.79 3.19 -26.94
C ALA A 177 3.46 2.72 -27.57
N VAL A 178 2.41 3.54 -27.48
CA VAL A 178 1.12 3.25 -28.12
C VAL A 178 1.27 3.23 -29.64
N ALA A 179 1.94 4.22 -30.23
CA ALA A 179 2.20 4.30 -31.66
C ALA A 179 3.05 3.14 -32.17
N ALA A 180 3.98 2.62 -31.34
CA ALA A 180 4.78 1.44 -31.64
C ALA A 180 4.03 0.10 -31.47
N GLY A 181 2.74 0.13 -31.08
CA GLY A 181 1.90 -1.07 -30.98
C GLY A 181 2.04 -1.84 -29.67
N ALA A 182 2.59 -1.25 -28.60
CA ALA A 182 2.85 -1.96 -27.35
C ALA A 182 1.58 -2.51 -26.66
N LEU A 183 0.42 -1.85 -26.81
CA LEU A 183 -0.80 -2.15 -26.06
C LEU A 183 -1.26 -3.61 -26.19
N ARG A 184 -1.41 -4.11 -27.42
CA ARG A 184 -1.94 -5.46 -27.67
C ARG A 184 -1.03 -6.55 -27.09
N THR A 185 0.28 -6.37 -27.23
CA THR A 185 1.27 -7.32 -26.70
C THR A 185 1.29 -7.30 -25.17
N LEU A 186 1.24 -6.11 -24.57
CA LEU A 186 1.19 -5.97 -23.11
C LEU A 186 -0.11 -6.55 -22.54
N LEU A 187 -1.26 -6.37 -23.20
CA LEU A 187 -2.53 -7.02 -22.82
C LEU A 187 -2.44 -8.55 -22.92
N SER A 188 -1.81 -9.07 -23.97
CA SER A 188 -1.58 -10.52 -24.11
C SER A 188 -0.70 -11.05 -22.97
N PHE A 189 0.32 -10.30 -22.56
CA PHE A 189 1.18 -10.65 -21.44
C PHE A 189 0.39 -10.65 -20.13
N LEU A 190 -0.37 -9.59 -19.85
CA LEU A 190 -1.27 -9.52 -18.69
C LEU A 190 -2.24 -10.71 -18.66
N GLY A 191 -2.74 -11.12 -19.84
CA GLY A 191 -3.59 -12.28 -20.04
C GLY A 191 -2.96 -13.65 -19.80
N GLY A 192 -1.66 -13.72 -19.49
CA GLY A 192 -0.97 -14.98 -19.20
C GLY A 192 -0.30 -15.63 -20.40
N ALA A 193 -0.11 -14.90 -21.51
CA ALA A 193 0.72 -15.40 -22.63
C ALA A 193 2.20 -15.58 -22.24
N MET A 194 2.61 -14.96 -21.13
CA MET A 194 3.93 -15.08 -20.50
C MET A 194 3.75 -15.37 -19.01
N THR A 195 4.85 -15.60 -18.29
CA THR A 195 4.78 -15.96 -16.88
C THR A 195 4.44 -14.76 -15.99
N TRP A 196 4.23 -15.02 -14.71
CA TRP A 196 3.88 -14.02 -13.70
C TRP A 196 4.90 -12.85 -13.61
N VAL A 197 6.18 -13.08 -13.90
CA VAL A 197 7.18 -11.99 -13.89
C VAL A 197 6.98 -11.00 -15.05
N GLU A 198 6.57 -11.48 -16.23
CA GLU A 198 6.23 -10.62 -17.36
C GLU A 198 4.84 -9.98 -17.20
N GLN A 199 3.85 -10.73 -16.70
CA GLN A 199 2.51 -10.20 -16.38
C GLN A 199 2.61 -8.97 -15.49
N ARG A 200 3.42 -9.06 -14.44
CA ARG A 200 3.73 -7.97 -13.52
C ARG A 200 4.28 -6.73 -14.24
N ALA A 201 5.30 -6.92 -15.08
CA ALA A 201 5.89 -5.82 -15.85
C ALA A 201 4.87 -5.18 -16.81
N ALA A 202 4.03 -6.01 -17.43
CA ALA A 202 2.98 -5.58 -18.33
C ALA A 202 1.87 -4.80 -17.61
N ALA A 203 1.41 -5.25 -16.44
CA ALA A 203 0.41 -4.56 -15.62
C ALA A 203 0.86 -3.12 -15.28
N ARG A 204 2.13 -2.95 -14.89
CA ARG A 204 2.72 -1.63 -14.64
C ARG A 204 2.70 -0.74 -15.87
N ALA A 205 3.20 -1.26 -17.00
CA ALA A 205 3.27 -0.51 -18.24
C ALA A 205 1.87 -0.09 -18.72
N LEU A 206 0.89 -1.00 -18.71
CA LEU A 206 -0.50 -0.72 -19.06
C LEU A 206 -1.13 0.35 -18.16
N GLY A 207 -0.89 0.28 -16.84
CA GLY A 207 -1.33 1.31 -15.91
C GLY A 207 -0.82 2.70 -16.29
N HIS A 208 0.47 2.85 -16.60
CA HIS A 208 1.02 4.13 -17.03
C HIS A 208 0.44 4.59 -18.37
N LEU A 209 0.31 3.69 -19.35
CA LEU A 209 -0.32 4.01 -20.65
C LEU A 209 -1.79 4.43 -20.50
N ALA A 210 -2.51 3.92 -19.50
CA ALA A 210 -3.89 4.28 -19.20
C ALA A 210 -4.01 5.58 -18.38
N SER A 211 -2.92 6.05 -17.78
CA SER A 211 -2.95 7.17 -16.84
C SER A 211 -3.04 8.55 -17.50
N TYR A 212 -2.60 8.69 -18.75
CA TYR A 212 -2.54 9.97 -19.47
C TYR A 212 -3.73 10.22 -20.38
N ASP A 213 -4.13 11.49 -20.48
CA ASP A 213 -5.20 11.94 -21.39
C ASP A 213 -4.87 11.65 -22.86
N ALA A 214 -3.61 11.80 -23.27
CA ALA A 214 -3.18 11.61 -24.65
C ALA A 214 -3.29 10.14 -25.11
N THR A 215 -3.02 9.17 -24.23
CA THR A 215 -2.96 7.75 -24.58
C THR A 215 -4.21 6.98 -24.19
N PHE A 216 -5.00 7.47 -23.23
CA PHE A 216 -6.20 6.79 -22.75
C PHE A 216 -7.20 6.43 -23.86
N PRO A 217 -7.49 7.28 -24.87
CA PRO A 217 -8.42 6.89 -25.94
C PRO A 217 -7.98 5.64 -26.71
N ALA A 218 -6.68 5.40 -26.85
CA ALA A 218 -6.17 4.18 -27.48
C ALA A 218 -6.34 2.95 -26.56
N VAL A 219 -6.15 3.13 -25.25
CA VAL A 219 -6.37 2.08 -24.24
C VAL A 219 -7.86 1.72 -24.14
N ALA A 220 -8.75 2.72 -24.11
CA ALA A 220 -10.18 2.56 -23.96
C ALA A 220 -10.81 1.72 -25.10
N ARG A 221 -10.23 1.75 -26.30
CA ARG A 221 -10.65 0.86 -27.41
C ARG A 221 -10.53 -0.62 -27.09
N TYR A 222 -9.66 -0.99 -26.15
CA TYR A 222 -9.47 -2.36 -25.69
C TYR A 222 -10.15 -2.63 -24.33
N ALA A 223 -10.92 -1.69 -23.77
CA ALA A 223 -11.46 -1.81 -22.40
C ALA A 223 -12.28 -3.09 -22.18
N ALA A 224 -13.09 -3.50 -23.16
CA ALA A 224 -13.89 -4.72 -23.08
C ALA A 224 -13.07 -6.01 -22.90
N GLU A 225 -11.85 -6.05 -23.46
CA GLU A 225 -10.90 -7.16 -23.29
C GLU A 225 -10.00 -6.93 -22.06
N ALA A 226 -9.54 -5.70 -21.87
CA ALA A 226 -8.58 -5.32 -20.85
C ALA A 226 -9.13 -5.47 -19.42
N VAL A 227 -10.40 -5.11 -19.19
CA VAL A 227 -11.02 -5.20 -17.85
C VAL A 227 -11.04 -6.66 -17.36
N PRO A 228 -11.60 -7.65 -18.09
CA PRO A 228 -11.56 -9.04 -17.65
C PRO A 228 -10.14 -9.59 -17.43
N LEU A 229 -9.17 -9.20 -18.26
CA LEU A 229 -7.78 -9.62 -18.08
C LEU A 229 -7.18 -9.08 -16.78
N ALA A 230 -7.40 -7.79 -16.48
CA ALA A 230 -6.89 -7.15 -15.29
C ALA A 230 -7.59 -7.63 -14.00
N VAL A 231 -8.91 -7.88 -14.05
CA VAL A 231 -9.66 -8.50 -12.94
C VAL A 231 -9.13 -9.89 -12.63
N ARG A 232 -8.94 -10.73 -13.65
CA ARG A 232 -8.34 -12.07 -13.46
C ARG A 232 -6.94 -11.97 -12.88
N ALA A 233 -6.07 -11.15 -13.46
CA ALA A 233 -4.71 -10.97 -12.97
C ALA A 233 -4.67 -10.51 -11.50
N ALA A 234 -5.52 -9.56 -11.10
CA ALA A 234 -5.58 -9.11 -9.70
C ALA A 234 -6.06 -10.21 -8.73
N SER A 235 -6.98 -11.06 -9.19
CA SER A 235 -7.62 -12.09 -8.36
C SER A 235 -6.76 -13.34 -8.22
N THR A 236 -6.09 -13.79 -9.29
CA THR A 236 -5.38 -15.08 -9.31
C THR A 236 -3.88 -14.97 -9.05
N CYS A 237 -3.26 -13.80 -9.23
CA CYS A 237 -1.80 -13.70 -9.25
C CYS A 237 -1.11 -14.24 -7.99
N VAL A 238 -1.71 -14.09 -6.81
CA VAL A 238 -1.13 -14.61 -5.57
C VAL A 238 -1.06 -16.14 -5.59
N GLY A 239 -2.17 -16.78 -5.96
CA GLY A 239 -2.23 -18.23 -6.11
C GLY A 239 -1.32 -18.73 -7.23
N ASP A 240 -1.29 -18.02 -8.37
CA ASP A 240 -0.47 -18.39 -9.52
C ASP A 240 1.03 -18.32 -9.21
N VAL A 241 1.49 -17.26 -8.53
CA VAL A 241 2.89 -17.14 -8.11
C VAL A 241 3.24 -18.22 -7.09
N TYR A 242 2.34 -18.49 -6.13
CA TYR A 242 2.57 -19.54 -5.15
C TYR A 242 2.73 -20.90 -5.81
N ALA A 243 1.76 -21.31 -6.63
CA ALA A 243 1.73 -22.62 -7.28
C ALA A 243 2.90 -22.82 -8.25
N ASN A 244 3.24 -21.80 -9.05
CA ASN A 244 4.23 -21.91 -10.11
C ASN A 244 5.66 -21.60 -9.67
N PHE A 245 5.88 -21.15 -8.43
CA PHE A 245 7.22 -20.80 -7.95
C PHE A 245 7.46 -21.20 -6.49
N VAL A 246 6.67 -20.67 -5.54
CA VAL A 246 6.94 -20.82 -4.10
C VAL A 246 6.75 -22.26 -3.64
N ALA A 247 5.65 -22.90 -4.05
CA ALA A 247 5.33 -24.29 -3.74
C ALA A 247 6.26 -25.32 -4.40
N LEU A 248 7.07 -24.89 -5.39
CA LEU A 248 8.06 -25.74 -6.03
C LEU A 248 9.28 -25.88 -5.15
N ALA A 249 9.81 -27.11 -5.08
CA ALA A 249 11.14 -27.35 -4.52
C ALA A 249 12.18 -26.43 -5.18
N PRO A 250 13.17 -25.88 -4.45
CA PRO A 250 14.13 -24.91 -5.01
C PRO A 250 14.86 -25.38 -6.28
N SER A 251 15.06 -26.70 -6.44
CA SER A 251 15.66 -27.32 -7.62
C SER A 251 14.75 -27.33 -8.86
N LYS A 252 13.44 -27.21 -8.69
CA LYS A 252 12.43 -27.20 -9.75
C LYS A 252 12.01 -25.80 -10.19
N ARG A 253 12.39 -24.77 -9.43
CA ARG A 253 12.06 -23.37 -9.73
C ARG A 253 12.72 -22.92 -11.06
N PRO A 254 12.00 -22.26 -11.97
CA PRO A 254 12.57 -21.80 -13.23
C PRO A 254 13.80 -20.91 -13.03
N LYS A 255 14.95 -21.34 -13.59
CA LYS A 255 16.25 -20.68 -13.37
C LYS A 255 16.20 -19.19 -13.68
N TYR A 256 15.61 -18.79 -14.80
CA TYR A 256 15.59 -17.38 -15.19
C TYR A 256 14.76 -16.51 -14.23
N GLN A 257 13.70 -17.04 -13.63
CA GLN A 257 12.91 -16.31 -12.63
C GLN A 257 13.71 -16.16 -11.33
N ARG A 258 14.41 -17.21 -10.90
CA ARG A 258 15.34 -17.13 -9.75
C ARG A 258 16.43 -16.09 -10.00
N ASP A 259 17.03 -16.09 -11.19
CA ASP A 259 18.07 -15.15 -11.59
C ASP A 259 17.51 -13.71 -11.55
N LEU A 260 16.27 -13.48 -11.99
CA LEU A 260 15.61 -12.17 -11.90
C LEU A 260 15.34 -11.71 -10.45
N LEU A 261 14.94 -12.61 -9.57
CA LEU A 261 14.63 -12.31 -8.17
C LEU A 261 15.88 -12.05 -7.31
N THR A 262 17.00 -12.70 -7.66
CA THR A 262 18.25 -12.69 -6.87
C THR A 262 19.31 -11.72 -7.42
N ARG A 263 19.16 -11.20 -8.64
CA ARG A 263 20.08 -10.22 -9.24
C ARG A 263 20.16 -8.93 -8.40
N GLY A 264 21.35 -8.64 -7.89
CA GLY A 264 21.68 -7.39 -7.16
C GLY A 264 21.50 -7.45 -5.64
N LEU A 265 21.39 -8.65 -5.05
CA LEU A 265 21.23 -8.86 -3.62
C LEU A 265 22.43 -9.60 -3.03
N ASP A 266 23.43 -8.83 -2.60
CA ASP A 266 24.55 -9.32 -1.80
C ASP A 266 24.02 -9.60 -0.37
N GLY A 267 23.49 -10.80 -0.12
CA GLY A 267 23.13 -11.25 1.24
C GLY A 267 21.74 -11.83 1.45
N SER A 268 20.92 -12.01 0.41
CA SER A 268 19.67 -12.80 0.47
C SER A 268 19.70 -14.00 -0.49
N SER A 269 20.86 -14.65 -0.55
CA SER A 269 21.06 -15.90 -1.30
C SER A 269 20.43 -17.08 -0.53
N GLY A 270 19.31 -17.61 -1.04
CA GLY A 270 18.63 -18.75 -0.43
C GLY A 270 17.14 -18.83 -0.79
N ALA A 271 16.50 -19.97 -0.52
CA ALA A 271 15.07 -20.19 -0.80
C ALA A 271 14.18 -19.16 -0.11
N ASP A 272 14.47 -18.79 1.15
CA ASP A 272 13.72 -17.80 1.92
C ASP A 272 13.77 -16.39 1.28
N GLY A 273 14.93 -16.03 0.69
CA GLY A 273 15.10 -14.76 -0.02
C GLY A 273 14.29 -14.71 -1.31
N GLU A 274 14.25 -15.83 -2.05
CA GLU A 274 13.43 -16.00 -3.24
C GLU A 274 11.94 -15.90 -2.92
N ASP A 275 11.49 -16.54 -1.83
CA ASP A 275 10.09 -16.58 -1.42
C ASP A 275 9.58 -15.19 -1.02
N ARG A 276 10.35 -14.47 -0.21
CA ARG A 276 10.03 -13.09 0.17
C ARG A 276 9.96 -12.17 -1.06
N LYS A 277 10.84 -12.36 -2.04
CA LYS A 277 10.83 -11.54 -3.26
C LYS A 277 9.66 -11.90 -4.18
N ALA A 278 9.33 -13.18 -4.29
CA ALA A 278 8.15 -13.65 -5.00
C ALA A 278 6.86 -13.09 -4.38
N GLU A 279 6.77 -13.05 -3.05
CA GLU A 279 5.65 -12.45 -2.32
C GLU A 279 5.50 -10.95 -2.62
N GLU A 280 6.59 -10.19 -2.53
CA GLU A 280 6.63 -8.77 -2.89
C GLU A 280 6.16 -8.55 -4.33
N TRP A 281 6.61 -9.39 -5.26
CA TRP A 281 6.29 -9.26 -6.67
C TRP A 281 4.86 -9.67 -7.00
N ALA A 282 4.31 -10.68 -6.33
CA ALA A 282 2.91 -11.07 -6.42
C ALA A 282 2.01 -9.93 -5.94
N SER A 283 2.35 -9.32 -4.80
CA SER A 283 1.62 -8.16 -4.28
C SER A 283 1.68 -6.97 -5.24
N GLN A 284 2.84 -6.70 -5.83
CA GLN A 284 2.99 -5.64 -6.83
C GLN A 284 2.20 -5.93 -8.12
N LEU A 285 2.13 -7.18 -8.58
CA LEU A 285 1.27 -7.58 -9.70
C LEU A 285 -0.22 -7.34 -9.39
N GLN A 286 -0.69 -7.72 -8.20
CA GLN A 286 -2.06 -7.44 -7.76
C GLN A 286 -2.34 -5.92 -7.75
N CYS A 287 -1.49 -5.15 -7.06
CA CYS A 287 -1.64 -3.70 -6.95
C CYS A 287 -1.56 -2.97 -8.29
N TRP A 288 -0.68 -3.38 -9.20
CA TRP A 288 -0.57 -2.75 -10.52
C TRP A 288 -1.72 -3.12 -11.45
N SER A 289 -2.28 -4.33 -11.31
CA SER A 289 -3.51 -4.71 -12.00
C SER A 289 -4.70 -3.89 -11.51
N LEU A 290 -4.82 -3.68 -10.20
CA LEU A 290 -5.83 -2.79 -9.59
C LEU A 290 -5.63 -1.32 -9.99
N TYR A 291 -4.38 -0.87 -10.11
CA TYR A 291 -4.07 0.47 -10.62
C TYR A 291 -4.52 0.65 -12.06
N PHE A 292 -4.27 -0.33 -12.93
CA PHE A 292 -4.75 -0.30 -14.31
C PHE A 292 -6.29 -0.26 -14.38
N LEU A 293 -6.98 -1.08 -13.58
CA LEU A 293 -8.44 -1.02 -13.42
C LEU A 293 -8.91 0.35 -12.92
N SER A 294 -8.17 0.96 -11.98
CA SER A 294 -8.48 2.30 -11.46
C SER A 294 -8.35 3.37 -12.54
N CYS A 295 -7.36 3.28 -13.41
CA CYS A 295 -7.23 4.17 -14.57
C CYS A 295 -8.42 4.04 -15.53
N LEU A 296 -8.88 2.81 -15.79
CA LEU A 296 -10.08 2.57 -16.62
C LEU A 296 -11.35 3.12 -15.94
N ALA A 297 -11.61 2.74 -14.70
CA ALA A 297 -12.80 3.14 -13.94
C ALA A 297 -12.93 4.66 -13.73
N SER A 298 -11.80 5.36 -13.58
CA SER A 298 -11.81 6.81 -13.35
C SER A 298 -12.07 7.64 -14.60
N ARG A 299 -11.91 7.06 -15.80
CA ARG A 299 -11.87 7.79 -17.09
C ARG A 299 -12.89 7.28 -18.10
N ASP A 300 -13.39 6.06 -17.92
CA ASP A 300 -14.47 5.47 -18.71
C ASP A 300 -15.54 4.85 -17.79
N VAL A 301 -16.67 5.54 -17.68
CA VAL A 301 -17.79 5.10 -16.85
C VAL A 301 -18.38 3.78 -17.35
N SER A 302 -18.26 3.45 -18.64
CA SER A 302 -18.78 2.20 -19.20
C SER A 302 -18.01 0.98 -18.68
N SER A 303 -16.72 1.14 -18.36
CA SER A 303 -15.90 0.12 -17.72
C SER A 303 -16.39 -0.27 -16.32
N ASN A 304 -17.06 0.63 -15.58
CA ASN A 304 -17.50 0.35 -14.21
C ASN A 304 -18.47 -0.82 -14.14
N ALA A 305 -19.42 -0.89 -15.09
CA ALA A 305 -20.37 -2.01 -15.14
C ALA A 305 -19.63 -3.33 -15.38
N THR A 306 -18.66 -3.34 -16.30
CA THR A 306 -17.84 -4.53 -16.62
C THR A 306 -16.96 -4.96 -15.44
N ILE A 307 -16.34 -4.03 -14.72
CA ILE A 307 -15.54 -4.32 -13.52
C ILE A 307 -16.41 -4.97 -12.44
N CYS A 308 -17.64 -4.50 -12.28
CA CYS A 308 -18.59 -4.99 -11.29
C CYS A 308 -19.32 -6.29 -11.67
N GLN A 309 -19.06 -6.89 -12.83
CA GLN A 309 -19.73 -8.13 -13.26
C GLN A 309 -19.30 -9.36 -12.45
N ASP A 310 -18.09 -9.36 -11.89
CA ASP A 310 -17.56 -10.48 -11.13
C ASP A 310 -17.82 -10.29 -9.61
N PRO A 311 -18.80 -11.02 -9.03
CA PRO A 311 -19.12 -10.87 -7.61
C PRO A 311 -18.02 -11.41 -6.69
N VAL A 312 -17.22 -12.39 -7.15
CA VAL A 312 -16.11 -12.94 -6.36
C VAL A 312 -15.02 -11.89 -6.23
N PHE A 313 -14.69 -11.23 -7.33
CA PHE A 313 -13.75 -10.11 -7.32
C PHE A 313 -14.20 -9.00 -6.36
N LEU A 314 -15.47 -8.58 -6.44
CA LEU A 314 -16.00 -7.52 -5.56
C LEU A 314 -15.89 -7.87 -4.06
N ARG A 315 -16.18 -9.13 -3.71
CA ARG A 315 -16.04 -9.63 -2.34
C ARG A 315 -14.60 -9.54 -1.82
N GLU A 316 -13.63 -9.82 -2.67
CA GLU A 316 -12.22 -9.90 -2.28
C GLU A 316 -11.49 -8.55 -2.30
N LEU A 317 -12.03 -7.52 -2.98
CA LEU A 317 -11.37 -6.22 -3.15
C LEU A 317 -10.86 -5.59 -1.85
N CYS A 318 -11.66 -5.61 -0.77
CA CYS A 318 -11.22 -5.06 0.52
C CYS A 318 -10.01 -5.80 1.12
N GLN A 319 -9.82 -7.07 0.75
CA GLN A 319 -8.70 -7.91 1.17
C GLN A 319 -7.48 -7.79 0.24
N MET A 320 -7.60 -7.15 -0.92
CA MET A 320 -6.48 -6.85 -1.81
C MET A 320 -5.81 -5.54 -1.39
N TRP A 321 -5.06 -5.56 -0.28
CA TRP A 321 -4.49 -4.35 0.35
C TRP A 321 -3.00 -4.13 0.08
N GLY A 322 -2.36 -5.02 -0.69
CA GLY A 322 -0.95 -4.89 -1.07
C GLY A 322 0.06 -5.25 0.02
N GLY A 323 -0.40 -5.62 1.22
CA GLY A 323 0.48 -5.94 2.34
C GLY A 323 1.37 -4.77 2.80
N LEU A 324 2.24 -5.01 3.77
CA LEU A 324 3.17 -3.99 4.26
C LEU A 324 4.19 -3.52 3.19
N ALA A 325 4.50 -4.39 2.22
CA ALA A 325 5.46 -4.08 1.16
C ALA A 325 4.96 -3.02 0.17
N ASN A 326 3.63 -2.88 0.01
CA ASN A 326 3.01 -1.91 -0.90
C ASN A 326 2.02 -0.98 -0.18
N GLY A 327 2.32 -0.60 1.07
CA GLY A 327 1.43 0.25 1.89
C GLY A 327 1.06 1.61 1.28
N ASN A 328 1.81 2.10 0.30
CA ASN A 328 1.49 3.33 -0.44
C ASN A 328 0.38 3.15 -1.50
N SER A 329 -0.03 1.93 -1.80
CA SER A 329 -1.10 1.64 -2.75
C SER A 329 -2.45 1.64 -2.04
N PRO A 330 -3.45 2.43 -2.50
CA PRO A 330 -4.83 2.32 -2.01
C PRO A 330 -5.50 1.01 -2.46
N ALA A 331 -4.83 0.25 -3.34
CA ALA A 331 -5.19 -1.10 -3.75
C ALA A 331 -6.70 -1.27 -4.00
N GLY A 332 -7.34 -2.30 -3.45
CA GLY A 332 -8.74 -2.60 -3.75
C GLY A 332 -9.74 -1.55 -3.25
N VAL A 333 -9.54 -0.96 -2.06
CA VAL A 333 -10.41 0.13 -1.57
C VAL A 333 -10.33 1.38 -2.46
N GLY A 334 -9.17 1.61 -3.08
CA GLY A 334 -9.00 2.64 -4.10
C GLY A 334 -9.92 2.45 -5.30
N LEU A 335 -10.00 1.21 -5.80
CA LEU A 335 -10.89 0.87 -6.91
C LEU A 335 -12.36 0.96 -6.49
N ILE A 336 -12.76 0.41 -5.33
CA ILE A 336 -14.13 0.52 -4.82
C ILE A 336 -14.59 1.99 -4.78
N ARG A 337 -13.74 2.88 -4.26
CA ARG A 337 -14.04 4.32 -4.19
C ARG A 337 -14.31 4.94 -5.55
N LEU A 338 -13.63 4.49 -6.60
CA LEU A 338 -13.87 4.95 -7.97
C LEU A 338 -15.18 4.38 -8.51
N LEU A 339 -15.46 3.09 -8.29
CA LEU A 339 -16.69 2.44 -8.72
C LEU A 339 -17.94 3.10 -8.11
N CYS A 340 -17.89 3.47 -6.82
CA CYS A 340 -18.96 4.18 -6.12
C CYS A 340 -19.31 5.57 -6.70
N ARG A 341 -18.53 6.09 -7.65
CA ARG A 341 -18.88 7.33 -8.37
C ARG A 341 -20.00 7.13 -9.39
N SER A 342 -20.23 5.90 -9.84
CA SER A 342 -21.29 5.54 -10.78
C SER A 342 -22.46 4.84 -10.08
N ALA A 343 -23.68 5.01 -10.59
CA ALA A 343 -24.86 4.31 -10.06
C ALA A 343 -24.71 2.79 -10.18
N ALA A 344 -24.21 2.28 -11.31
CA ALA A 344 -23.94 0.86 -11.51
C ALA A 344 -22.94 0.31 -10.48
N GLY A 345 -21.85 1.03 -10.22
CA GLY A 345 -20.87 0.64 -9.22
C GLY A 345 -21.42 0.66 -7.80
N ARG A 346 -22.18 1.70 -7.43
CA ARG A 346 -22.85 1.74 -6.11
C ARG A 346 -23.81 0.57 -5.93
N GLY A 347 -24.66 0.32 -6.91
CA GLY A 347 -25.60 -0.81 -6.89
C GLY A 347 -24.89 -2.16 -6.73
N ALA A 348 -23.80 -2.39 -7.45
CA ALA A 348 -23.04 -3.62 -7.35
C ALA A 348 -22.34 -3.81 -6.00
N ILE A 349 -21.71 -2.75 -5.46
CA ILE A 349 -21.05 -2.81 -4.13
C ILE A 349 -22.10 -3.00 -3.03
N ALA A 350 -23.23 -2.29 -3.09
CA ALA A 350 -24.31 -2.44 -2.12
C ALA A 350 -24.98 -3.83 -2.15
N ALA A 351 -25.02 -4.47 -3.33
CA ALA A 351 -25.49 -5.85 -3.46
C ALA A 351 -24.50 -6.89 -2.91
N CYS A 352 -23.24 -6.53 -2.70
CA CYS A 352 -22.20 -7.43 -2.19
C CYS A 352 -21.99 -7.22 -0.68
N ARG A 353 -22.66 -8.03 0.15
CA ARG A 353 -22.59 -7.92 1.62
C ARG A 353 -21.17 -8.04 2.17
N ASP A 354 -20.34 -8.90 1.58
CA ASP A 354 -18.95 -9.08 2.02
C ASP A 354 -18.09 -7.84 1.71
N ALA A 355 -18.34 -7.16 0.58
CA ALA A 355 -17.67 -5.90 0.27
C ALA A 355 -18.07 -4.81 1.29
N LEU A 356 -19.35 -4.73 1.65
CA LEU A 356 -19.84 -3.81 2.69
C LEU A 356 -19.22 -4.12 4.07
N SER A 357 -19.15 -5.39 4.45
CA SER A 357 -18.51 -5.82 5.70
C SER A 357 -17.03 -5.43 5.70
N GLY A 358 -16.29 -5.73 4.63
CA GLY A 358 -14.88 -5.38 4.50
C GLY A 358 -14.63 -3.87 4.53
N LEU A 359 -15.52 -3.06 3.95
CA LEU A 359 -15.48 -1.60 4.08
C LEU A 359 -15.73 -1.16 5.53
N CYS A 360 -16.70 -1.77 6.22
CA CYS A 360 -17.02 -1.45 7.61
C CYS A 360 -15.87 -1.80 8.56
N ASP A 361 -15.21 -2.95 8.35
CA ASP A 361 -14.05 -3.36 9.12
C ASP A 361 -12.85 -2.44 8.86
N LEU A 362 -12.58 -2.12 7.60
CA LEU A 362 -11.55 -1.15 7.22
C LEU A 362 -11.81 0.23 7.82
N ALA A 363 -13.06 0.70 7.82
CA ALA A 363 -13.47 1.97 8.42
C ALA A 363 -13.27 2.02 9.95
N ARG A 364 -13.26 0.87 10.63
CA ARG A 364 -12.99 0.74 12.08
C ARG A 364 -11.56 0.33 12.40
N SER A 365 -10.70 0.12 11.42
CA SER A 365 -9.30 -0.28 11.62
C SER A 365 -8.36 0.93 11.83
N SER A 366 -7.08 0.66 12.09
CA SER A 366 -5.99 1.66 12.05
C SER A 366 -5.27 1.71 10.69
N ASP A 367 -5.92 1.26 9.62
CA ASP A 367 -5.35 1.32 8.27
C ASP A 367 -5.28 2.77 7.75
N ASP A 368 -4.21 3.10 7.02
CA ASP A 368 -4.03 4.42 6.41
C ASP A 368 -5.18 4.79 5.44
N TRP A 369 -5.87 3.78 4.90
CA TRP A 369 -7.01 3.92 4.01
C TRP A 369 -8.38 3.90 4.70
N GLN A 370 -8.43 3.96 6.04
CA GLN A 370 -9.67 4.06 6.83
C GLN A 370 -10.63 5.12 6.27
N TYR A 371 -10.09 6.28 5.88
CA TYR A 371 -10.89 7.37 5.34
C TYR A 371 -11.56 7.02 4.00
N MET A 372 -10.93 6.18 3.18
CA MET A 372 -11.46 5.80 1.87
C MET A 372 -12.65 4.88 2.05
N ALA A 373 -12.58 3.99 3.04
CA ALA A 373 -13.70 3.13 3.41
C ALA A 373 -14.89 3.97 3.89
N ILE A 374 -14.67 4.94 4.77
CA ILE A 374 -15.72 5.86 5.22
C ILE A 374 -16.29 6.66 4.04
N ASP A 375 -15.44 7.20 3.15
CA ASP A 375 -15.90 7.90 1.94
C ASP A 375 -16.79 6.99 1.07
N CYS A 376 -16.44 5.71 0.90
CA CYS A 376 -17.24 4.76 0.12
C CYS A 376 -18.61 4.52 0.75
N LEU A 377 -18.64 4.23 2.06
CA LEU A 377 -19.87 3.98 2.80
C LEU A 377 -20.79 5.20 2.79
N LEU A 378 -20.24 6.41 2.94
CA LEU A 378 -21.02 7.65 2.84
C LEU A 378 -21.59 7.87 1.43
N LEU A 379 -20.87 7.52 0.37
CA LEU A 379 -21.40 7.60 -1.01
C LEU A 379 -22.55 6.61 -1.23
N LEU A 380 -22.51 5.43 -0.60
CA LEU A 380 -23.55 4.42 -0.68
C LEU A 380 -24.77 4.77 0.18
N LEU A 381 -24.56 5.40 1.34
CA LEU A 381 -25.65 5.91 2.19
C LEU A 381 -26.25 7.23 1.66
N ASP A 382 -25.55 8.00 0.85
CA ASP A 382 -26.15 9.21 0.24
C ASP A 382 -27.11 8.86 -0.90
N ASP A 383 -26.99 7.66 -1.48
CA ASP A 383 -27.84 7.17 -2.56
C ASP A 383 -29.03 6.34 -2.01
N ARG A 384 -30.25 6.76 -2.35
CA ARG A 384 -31.50 6.15 -1.89
C ARG A 384 -31.62 4.68 -2.31
N ASP A 385 -31.13 4.33 -3.50
CA ASP A 385 -31.26 2.97 -4.03
C ASP A 385 -30.36 1.97 -3.28
N THR A 386 -29.26 2.47 -2.69
CA THR A 386 -28.28 1.63 -1.98
C THR A 386 -28.30 1.79 -0.48
N TRP A 387 -29.01 2.79 0.05
CA TRP A 387 -29.04 3.09 1.47
C TRP A 387 -29.48 1.89 2.31
N HIS A 388 -30.58 1.22 1.97
CA HIS A 388 -31.13 0.13 2.79
C HIS A 388 -30.13 -1.02 2.97
N ALA A 389 -29.59 -1.56 1.88
CA ALA A 389 -28.61 -2.64 1.94
C ALA A 389 -27.31 -2.22 2.67
N THR A 390 -26.90 -0.96 2.48
CA THR A 390 -25.69 -0.42 3.13
C THR A 390 -25.91 -0.23 4.63
N ALA A 391 -27.00 0.39 5.04
CA ALA A 391 -27.35 0.61 6.44
C ALA A 391 -27.55 -0.73 7.16
N ASP A 392 -28.28 -1.67 6.55
CA ASP A 392 -28.49 -3.01 7.11
C ASP A 392 -27.16 -3.74 7.41
N ALA A 393 -26.21 -3.66 6.48
CA ALA A 393 -24.93 -4.34 6.63
C ALA A 393 -23.91 -3.62 7.53
N THR A 394 -24.01 -2.30 7.70
CA THR A 394 -22.91 -1.50 8.27
C THR A 394 -23.28 -0.58 9.43
N ALA A 395 -24.57 -0.35 9.70
CA ALA A 395 -24.99 0.57 10.77
C ALA A 395 -24.40 0.18 12.13
N ALA A 396 -24.45 -1.11 12.49
CA ALA A 396 -23.95 -1.63 13.76
C ALA A 396 -22.46 -1.28 14.02
N GLY A 397 -21.62 -1.25 12.98
CA GLY A 397 -20.23 -0.84 13.11
C GLY A 397 -20.01 0.66 12.92
N LEU A 398 -20.76 1.31 12.01
CA LEU A 398 -20.57 2.73 11.70
C LEU A 398 -20.95 3.66 12.84
N VAL A 399 -21.90 3.27 13.70
CA VAL A 399 -22.29 4.08 14.88
C VAL A 399 -21.11 4.29 15.84
N ASP A 400 -20.13 3.38 15.88
CA ASP A 400 -18.93 3.53 16.70
C ASP A 400 -18.02 4.69 16.28
N LEU A 401 -18.22 5.16 15.03
CA LEU A 401 -17.49 6.27 14.42
C LEU A 401 -18.30 7.59 14.45
N ALA A 402 -19.51 7.60 15.01
CA ALA A 402 -20.41 8.77 15.03
C ALA A 402 -19.80 10.00 15.73
N GLU A 403 -18.82 9.81 16.60
CA GLU A 403 -18.13 10.89 17.32
C GLU A 403 -16.73 11.19 16.81
N LEU A 404 -16.31 10.57 15.70
CA LEU A 404 -15.02 10.78 15.07
C LEU A 404 -14.91 12.22 14.54
N ARG A 405 -14.04 13.02 15.14
CA ARG A 405 -13.91 14.45 14.79
C ARG A 405 -13.07 14.67 13.54
N HIS A 406 -11.97 13.94 13.38
CA HIS A 406 -11.01 14.17 12.31
C HIS A 406 -10.30 12.87 11.91
N LEU A 407 -9.88 12.79 10.64
CA LEU A 407 -9.02 11.75 10.12
C LEU A 407 -8.13 12.36 9.04
N GLY A 408 -6.86 12.59 9.38
CA GLY A 408 -5.97 13.45 8.58
C GLY A 408 -6.61 14.83 8.34
N PRO A 409 -6.71 15.32 7.08
CA PRO A 409 -7.30 16.61 6.79
C PRO A 409 -8.85 16.63 6.84
N ARG A 410 -9.52 15.47 6.90
CA ARG A 410 -10.98 15.41 6.94
C ARG A 410 -11.49 15.76 8.33
N ARG A 411 -12.47 16.65 8.41
CA ARG A 411 -13.12 17.08 9.66
C ARG A 411 -14.60 16.66 9.67
N ARG A 412 -15.17 16.54 10.87
CA ARG A 412 -16.61 16.28 11.11
C ARG A 412 -17.13 14.97 10.50
N LEU A 413 -16.29 13.93 10.43
CA LEU A 413 -16.65 12.64 9.85
C LEU A 413 -17.81 11.97 10.58
N GLY A 414 -17.78 11.94 11.92
CA GLY A 414 -18.85 11.37 12.73
C GLY A 414 -20.20 12.05 12.53
N ASN A 415 -20.21 13.37 12.29
CA ASN A 415 -21.43 14.10 11.94
C ASN A 415 -21.96 13.67 10.57
N ALA A 416 -21.08 13.44 9.58
CA ALA A 416 -21.48 12.98 8.25
C ALA A 416 -22.06 11.57 8.30
N ILE A 417 -21.45 10.68 9.09
CA ILE A 417 -21.96 9.32 9.35
C ILE A 417 -23.34 9.40 10.02
N THR A 418 -23.47 10.21 11.06
CA THR A 418 -24.73 10.40 11.77
C THR A 418 -25.83 10.90 10.84
N ALA A 419 -25.54 11.92 10.02
CA ALA A 419 -26.51 12.46 9.07
C ALA A 419 -26.86 11.48 7.93
N ALA A 420 -25.95 10.58 7.56
CA ALA A 420 -26.19 9.58 6.52
C ALA A 420 -27.03 8.40 7.04
N LEU A 421 -26.94 8.07 8.33
CA LEU A 421 -27.75 7.02 8.96
C LEU A 421 -29.10 7.52 9.48
N LEU A 422 -29.16 8.75 9.98
CA LEU A 422 -30.39 9.40 10.46
C LEU A 422 -31.06 10.18 9.32
N ILE A 423 -31.50 9.48 8.28
CA ILE A 423 -32.36 10.08 7.26
C ILE A 423 -33.75 10.21 7.87
N ASP A 424 -34.23 11.44 8.04
CA ASP A 424 -35.64 11.70 8.33
C ASP A 424 -36.41 11.53 7.02
N ASP A 425 -37.22 10.48 6.90
CA ASP A 425 -38.23 10.38 5.85
C ASP A 425 -39.42 9.55 6.35
N ASP A 426 -40.57 10.23 6.44
CA ASP A 426 -41.92 9.67 6.48
C ASP A 426 -42.28 8.88 5.21
N ASP A 427 -41.40 8.84 4.21
CA ASP A 427 -41.58 8.09 2.96
C ASP A 427 -40.62 6.90 2.87
N LEU A 428 -41.11 5.76 3.38
CA LEU A 428 -40.81 4.39 2.94
C LEU A 428 -39.57 4.25 2.04
N VAL A 429 -38.40 4.04 2.65
CA VAL A 429 -37.26 3.44 1.95
C VAL A 429 -37.67 2.02 1.53
N HIS A 430 -38.29 1.92 0.35
CA HIS A 430 -38.72 0.71 -0.36
C HIS A 430 -39.58 -0.32 0.40
N GLY A 431 -40.20 0.04 1.53
CA GLY A 431 -41.04 -0.90 2.29
C GLY A 431 -40.28 -2.14 2.78
N ARG A 432 -38.94 -2.08 2.82
CA ARG A 432 -38.09 -3.15 3.37
C ARG A 432 -37.70 -2.77 4.79
N GLU A 433 -38.04 -3.62 5.73
CA GLU A 433 -37.58 -3.46 7.09
C GLU A 433 -36.08 -3.73 7.18
N LEU A 434 -35.38 -2.90 7.95
CA LEU A 434 -34.00 -3.17 8.37
C LEU A 434 -33.98 -4.38 9.31
N GLY A 435 -32.86 -5.11 9.32
CA GLY A 435 -32.58 -6.15 10.30
C GLY A 435 -32.53 -5.57 11.73
N MET A 436 -32.78 -6.42 12.73
CA MET A 436 -32.90 -5.98 14.13
C MET A 436 -31.65 -5.25 14.62
N GLU A 437 -30.46 -5.76 14.29
CA GLU A 437 -29.19 -5.17 14.70
C GLU A 437 -29.00 -3.75 14.13
N ALA A 438 -29.33 -3.54 12.85
CA ALA A 438 -29.25 -2.22 12.23
C ALA A 438 -30.30 -1.25 12.78
N LYS A 439 -31.54 -1.73 13.01
CA LYS A 439 -32.61 -0.94 13.64
C LYS A 439 -32.18 -0.47 15.03
N GLU A 440 -31.66 -1.36 15.85
CA GLU A 440 -31.20 -1.06 17.21
C GLU A 440 -30.03 -0.08 17.19
N ALA A 441 -29.05 -0.28 16.31
CA ALA A 441 -27.91 0.62 16.16
C ALA A 441 -28.35 2.05 15.77
N ILE A 442 -29.28 2.19 14.81
CA ILE A 442 -29.81 3.49 14.38
C ILE A 442 -30.65 4.15 15.49
N ALA A 443 -31.45 3.38 16.23
CA ALA A 443 -32.21 3.88 17.36
C ALA A 443 -31.29 4.42 18.47
N ASN A 444 -30.29 3.63 18.87
CA ASN A 444 -29.27 4.03 19.86
C ASN A 444 -28.48 5.27 19.40
N LEU A 445 -28.20 5.39 18.09
CA LEU A 445 -27.55 6.57 17.54
C LEU A 445 -28.44 7.81 17.65
N ARG A 446 -29.75 7.69 17.36
CA ARG A 446 -30.72 8.79 17.50
C ARG A 446 -30.84 9.22 18.96
N GLU A 447 -30.98 8.28 19.88
CA GLU A 447 -31.00 8.55 21.32
C GLU A 447 -29.74 9.31 21.76
N LEU A 448 -28.56 8.85 21.35
CA LEU A 448 -27.29 9.46 21.75
C LEU A 448 -27.07 10.86 21.14
N GLN A 449 -27.24 10.99 19.81
CA GLN A 449 -26.84 12.20 19.08
C GLN A 449 -27.90 13.29 19.04
N VAL A 450 -29.17 12.95 19.22
CA VAL A 450 -30.29 13.90 19.17
C VAL A 450 -30.82 14.12 20.59
N GLU A 451 -31.38 13.08 21.21
CA GLU A 451 -32.16 13.23 22.45
C GLU A 451 -31.27 13.53 23.65
N ARG A 452 -30.25 12.69 23.87
CA ARG A 452 -29.33 12.83 24.99
C ARG A 452 -28.48 14.08 24.86
N LYS A 453 -28.03 14.39 23.65
CA LYS A 453 -27.32 15.63 23.38
C LYS A 453 -28.17 16.87 23.67
N GLY A 454 -29.43 16.88 23.22
CA GLY A 454 -30.36 17.96 23.55
C GLY A 454 -30.64 18.09 25.04
N ARG A 455 -30.77 16.96 25.76
CA ARG A 455 -30.91 16.94 27.23
C ARG A 455 -29.68 17.52 27.93
N ASP A 456 -28.47 17.12 27.53
CA ASP A 456 -27.22 17.63 28.09
C ASP A 456 -27.05 19.14 27.81
N ASP A 457 -27.37 19.60 26.60
CA ASP A 457 -27.28 21.01 26.19
C ASP A 457 -28.29 21.90 26.93
N ALA A 458 -29.47 21.36 27.30
CA ALA A 458 -30.49 22.06 28.08
C ALA A 458 -30.25 22.03 29.60
N MET A 459 -29.30 21.22 30.08
CA MET A 459 -29.05 20.98 31.50
C MET A 459 -28.21 22.11 32.13
N SER A 460 -28.51 22.47 33.39
CA SER A 460 -27.73 23.48 34.10
C SER A 460 -26.30 22.99 34.38
N ARG A 461 -25.36 23.94 34.52
CA ARG A 461 -23.96 23.64 34.84
C ARG A 461 -23.83 22.82 36.13
N ASP A 462 -24.63 23.12 37.14
CA ASP A 462 -24.63 22.41 38.43
C ASP A 462 -25.10 20.97 38.30
N GLU A 463 -26.13 20.72 37.50
CA GLU A 463 -26.64 19.37 37.27
C GLU A 463 -25.65 18.53 36.44
N LEU A 464 -25.05 19.13 35.40
CA LEU A 464 -23.96 18.50 34.65
C LEU A 464 -22.77 18.14 35.55
N LEU A 465 -22.44 19.00 36.51
CA LEU A 465 -21.39 18.75 37.49
C LEU A 465 -21.75 17.59 38.43
N LYS A 466 -22.98 17.53 38.96
CA LYS A 466 -23.45 16.41 39.78
C LYS A 466 -23.39 15.09 39.02
N ARG A 467 -23.89 15.06 37.78
CA ARG A 467 -23.81 13.87 36.92
C ARG A 467 -22.37 13.44 36.64
N ARG A 468 -21.47 14.39 36.41
CA ARG A 468 -20.02 14.14 36.27
C ARG A 468 -19.44 13.49 37.53
N ILE A 469 -19.77 13.99 38.73
CA ILE A 469 -19.33 13.42 40.00
C ILE A 469 -19.86 11.99 40.18
N LEU A 470 -21.14 11.76 39.91
CA LEU A 470 -21.74 10.42 39.97
C LEU A 470 -21.10 9.45 38.97
N ALA A 471 -20.80 9.91 37.75
CA ALA A 471 -20.10 9.11 36.74
C ALA A 471 -18.70 8.71 37.22
N ARG A 472 -17.97 9.61 37.88
CA ARG A 472 -16.64 9.32 38.47
C ARG A 472 -16.73 8.29 39.59
N GLU A 473 -17.76 8.39 40.44
CA GLU A 473 -18.00 7.41 41.49
C GLU A 473 -18.30 6.02 40.91
N LYS A 474 -19.18 5.94 39.91
CA LYS A 474 -19.48 4.68 39.21
C LYS A 474 -18.27 4.09 38.51
N LYS A 475 -17.42 4.93 37.91
CA LYS A 475 -16.12 4.50 37.37
C LYS A 475 -15.23 3.88 38.44
N ARG A 476 -15.13 4.50 39.63
CA ARG A 476 -14.34 3.98 40.75
C ARG A 476 -14.86 2.60 41.18
N GLN A 477 -16.17 2.48 41.40
CA GLN A 477 -16.80 1.21 41.74
C GLN A 477 -16.56 0.15 40.66
N GLY A 478 -16.63 0.52 39.37
CA GLY A 478 -16.34 -0.38 38.26
C GLY A 478 -14.89 -0.86 38.25
N ASN A 479 -13.92 0.02 38.54
CA ASN A 479 -12.52 -0.37 38.73
C ASN A 479 -12.38 -1.38 39.87
N ASP A 480 -13.02 -1.13 41.01
CA ASP A 480 -12.96 -2.00 42.17
C ASP A 480 -13.51 -3.39 41.84
N MET A 481 -14.70 -3.48 41.22
CA MET A 481 -15.30 -4.75 40.79
C MET A 481 -14.40 -5.50 39.80
N PHE A 482 -13.78 -4.78 38.86
CA PHE A 482 -12.84 -5.39 37.92
C PHE A 482 -11.62 -6.01 38.62
N TRP A 483 -11.05 -5.31 39.61
CA TRP A 483 -9.93 -5.83 40.41
C TRP A 483 -10.32 -7.04 41.27
N HIS A 484 -11.58 -7.12 41.71
CA HIS A 484 -12.11 -8.28 42.42
C HIS A 484 -12.51 -9.45 41.50
N GLY A 485 -12.33 -9.30 40.18
CA GLY A 485 -12.69 -10.33 39.19
C GLY A 485 -14.18 -10.37 38.85
N GLU A 486 -14.99 -9.45 39.37
CA GLU A 486 -16.42 -9.32 39.08
C GLU A 486 -16.65 -8.55 37.76
N VAL A 487 -16.23 -9.15 36.65
CA VAL A 487 -16.15 -8.50 35.33
C VAL A 487 -17.51 -8.03 34.82
N GLU A 488 -18.57 -8.81 34.99
CA GLU A 488 -19.93 -8.47 34.55
C GLU A 488 -20.45 -7.22 35.28
N LYS A 489 -20.34 -7.18 36.61
CA LYS A 489 -20.71 -6.00 37.40
C LYS A 489 -19.89 -4.77 37.04
N ALA A 490 -18.59 -4.94 36.72
CA ALA A 490 -17.76 -3.84 36.24
C ALA A 490 -18.29 -3.27 34.91
N ILE A 491 -18.75 -4.13 33.99
CA ILE A 491 -19.37 -3.70 32.72
C ILE A 491 -20.62 -2.87 32.99
N ASP A 492 -21.50 -3.31 33.89
CA ASP A 492 -22.72 -2.60 34.26
C ASP A 492 -22.38 -1.22 34.84
N LEU A 493 -21.46 -1.16 35.79
CA LEU A 493 -21.03 0.08 36.44
C LEU A 493 -20.38 1.07 35.45
N TYR A 494 -19.57 0.59 34.50
CA TYR A 494 -19.04 1.47 33.44
C TYR A 494 -20.12 1.92 32.46
N THR A 495 -21.14 1.11 32.22
CA THR A 495 -22.28 1.47 31.39
C THR A 495 -23.12 2.56 32.07
N GLU A 496 -23.42 2.41 33.36
CA GLU A 496 -24.04 3.47 34.17
C GLU A 496 -23.20 4.74 34.20
N ALA A 497 -21.88 4.61 34.38
CA ALA A 497 -20.97 5.75 34.33
C ALA A 497 -21.02 6.46 32.97
N LEU A 498 -21.10 5.71 31.87
CA LEU A 498 -21.26 6.26 30.52
C LEU A 498 -22.60 6.96 30.35
N GLU A 499 -23.70 6.48 30.94
CA GLU A 499 -25.02 7.15 30.90
C GLU A 499 -25.10 8.43 31.74
N LEU A 500 -24.33 8.48 32.83
CA LEU A 500 -24.23 9.67 33.67
C LEU A 500 -23.28 10.71 33.08
N CYS A 501 -22.18 10.29 32.46
CA CYS A 501 -21.14 11.20 31.99
C CYS A 501 -21.66 12.13 30.87
N PRO A 502 -21.55 13.47 31.01
CA PRO A 502 -21.96 14.40 29.96
C PRO A 502 -21.23 14.17 28.64
N LEU A 503 -21.91 14.32 27.51
CA LEU A 503 -21.34 14.10 26.17
C LEU A 503 -20.20 15.08 25.84
N SER A 504 -20.20 16.26 26.44
CA SER A 504 -19.12 17.25 26.34
C SER A 504 -17.81 16.74 26.96
N ARG A 505 -17.85 15.84 27.95
CA ARG A 505 -16.68 15.30 28.66
C ARG A 505 -16.03 14.14 27.90
N ARG A 506 -15.57 14.41 26.69
CA ARG A 506 -14.97 13.41 25.77
C ARG A 506 -13.81 12.61 26.36
N ARG A 507 -12.91 13.26 27.12
CA ARG A 507 -11.76 12.57 27.75
C ARG A 507 -12.22 11.53 28.77
N GLU A 508 -13.21 11.87 29.58
CA GLU A 508 -13.77 10.96 30.60
C GLU A 508 -14.49 9.78 29.92
N ARG A 509 -15.33 10.07 28.92
CA ARG A 509 -16.01 9.04 28.11
C ARG A 509 -15.04 8.11 27.38
N LEU A 510 -13.94 8.65 26.85
CA LEU A 510 -12.88 7.86 26.22
C LEU A 510 -12.33 6.81 27.20
N VAL A 511 -12.00 7.24 28.42
CA VAL A 511 -11.47 6.33 29.47
C VAL A 511 -12.51 5.29 29.85
N LEU A 512 -13.78 5.67 30.02
CA LEU A 512 -14.87 4.76 30.34
C LEU A 512 -15.07 3.68 29.27
N HIS A 513 -15.18 4.07 27.99
CA HIS A 513 -15.25 3.12 26.88
C HIS A 513 -14.01 2.21 26.85
N SER A 514 -12.82 2.78 27.02
CA SER A 514 -11.58 1.99 27.01
C SER A 514 -11.54 0.96 28.15
N ASN A 515 -11.99 1.32 29.35
CA ASN A 515 -12.05 0.39 30.49
C ASN A 515 -13.14 -0.66 30.29
N ARG A 516 -14.32 -0.29 29.79
CA ARG A 516 -15.37 -1.25 29.46
C ARG A 516 -14.93 -2.25 28.38
N ALA A 517 -14.16 -1.80 27.38
CA ALA A 517 -13.52 -2.70 26.41
C ALA A 517 -12.59 -3.73 27.08
N GLN A 518 -11.84 -3.33 28.12
CA GLN A 518 -11.00 -4.26 28.88
C GLN A 518 -11.82 -5.32 29.59
N CYS A 519 -12.97 -4.94 30.17
CA CYS A 519 -13.88 -5.89 30.80
C CYS A 519 -14.51 -6.83 29.76
N ARG A 520 -14.93 -6.31 28.60
CA ARG A 520 -15.45 -7.13 27.48
C ARG A 520 -14.43 -8.14 26.98
N LEU A 521 -13.14 -7.77 26.88
CA LEU A 521 -12.05 -8.72 26.60
C LEU A 521 -11.93 -9.82 27.66
N ALA A 522 -12.00 -9.44 28.95
CA ALA A 522 -11.98 -10.41 30.05
C ALA A 522 -13.21 -11.34 30.03
N TRP A 523 -14.36 -10.83 29.58
CA TRP A 523 -15.60 -11.57 29.40
C TRP A 523 -15.66 -12.38 28.09
N ARG A 524 -14.61 -12.33 27.27
CA ARG A 524 -14.52 -12.96 25.94
C ARG A 524 -15.53 -12.45 24.88
N ASP A 525 -16.10 -11.27 25.09
CA ASP A 525 -17.00 -10.59 24.16
C ASP A 525 -16.19 -9.68 23.22
N ALA A 526 -15.65 -10.27 22.15
CA ALA A 526 -14.74 -9.58 21.24
C ALA A 526 -15.44 -8.47 20.43
N ASP A 527 -16.69 -8.68 20.02
CA ASP A 527 -17.44 -7.70 19.21
C ASP A 527 -17.72 -6.42 20.01
N ALA A 528 -18.21 -6.55 21.24
CA ALA A 528 -18.41 -5.40 22.11
C ALA A 528 -17.08 -4.71 22.48
N ALA A 529 -16.00 -5.48 22.66
CA ALA A 529 -14.68 -4.93 22.91
C ALA A 529 -14.15 -4.10 21.73
N VAL A 530 -14.35 -4.56 20.47
CA VAL A 530 -14.03 -3.77 19.27
C VAL A 530 -14.85 -2.48 19.23
N SER A 531 -16.16 -2.57 19.52
CA SER A 531 -17.06 -1.42 19.51
C SER A 531 -16.64 -0.36 20.53
N ASP A 532 -16.45 -0.74 21.79
CA ASP A 532 -16.02 0.18 22.85
C ASP A 532 -14.63 0.77 22.59
N ALA A 533 -13.67 -0.04 22.14
CA ALA A 533 -12.34 0.47 21.83
C ALA A 533 -12.36 1.43 20.64
N THR A 534 -13.20 1.18 19.62
CA THR A 534 -13.41 2.08 18.47
C THR A 534 -14.05 3.39 18.91
N ARG A 535 -15.09 3.36 19.75
CA ARG A 535 -15.69 4.58 20.33
C ARG A 535 -14.68 5.39 21.13
N ALA A 536 -13.85 4.73 21.94
CA ALA A 536 -12.77 5.41 22.66
C ALA A 536 -11.78 6.09 21.71
N LEU A 537 -11.40 5.45 20.61
CA LEU A 537 -10.51 6.01 19.60
C LEU A 537 -11.16 7.16 18.82
N SER A 538 -12.45 7.06 18.49
CA SER A 538 -13.26 8.16 17.90
C SER A 538 -13.30 9.41 18.78
N LEU A 539 -13.22 9.23 20.10
CA LEU A 539 -13.21 10.32 21.08
C LEU A 539 -11.85 11.02 21.21
N ALA A 540 -10.75 10.38 20.80
CA ALA A 540 -9.39 10.89 20.98
C ALA A 540 -9.13 12.20 20.20
N ARG A 541 -8.26 13.06 20.76
CA ARG A 541 -8.02 14.42 20.25
C ARG A 541 -7.12 14.50 19.01
N SER A 542 -6.31 13.48 18.72
CA SER A 542 -5.45 13.44 17.52
C SER A 542 -5.18 12.00 17.08
N ALA A 543 -5.17 11.74 15.76
CA ALA A 543 -4.67 10.48 15.18
C ALA A 543 -3.19 10.21 15.52
N ALA A 544 -2.38 11.26 15.74
CA ALA A 544 -0.99 11.14 16.16
C ALA A 544 -0.83 10.73 17.64
N ASN A 545 -1.89 10.91 18.44
CA ASN A 545 -1.98 10.54 19.86
C ASN A 545 -3.16 9.59 20.09
N ALA A 546 -3.30 8.59 19.21
CA ALA A 546 -4.28 7.52 19.42
C ALA A 546 -4.06 6.90 20.80
N HIS A 547 -5.14 6.73 21.56
CA HIS A 547 -5.06 6.23 22.93
C HIS A 547 -4.51 4.79 22.93
N ALA A 548 -3.22 4.64 23.25
CA ALA A 548 -2.47 3.39 23.11
C ALA A 548 -3.17 2.20 23.78
N ARG A 549 -3.75 2.38 24.97
CA ARG A 549 -4.52 1.33 25.65
C ARG A 549 -5.72 0.85 24.83
N SER A 550 -6.44 1.76 24.17
CA SER A 550 -7.57 1.38 23.29
C SER A 550 -7.11 0.66 22.03
N LEU A 551 -5.99 1.09 21.40
CA LEU A 551 -5.40 0.36 20.27
C LEU A 551 -5.03 -1.07 20.66
N TRP A 552 -4.35 -1.24 21.79
CA TRP A 552 -3.97 -2.56 22.29
C TRP A 552 -5.19 -3.44 22.61
N ARG A 553 -6.23 -2.87 23.23
CA ARG A 553 -7.48 -3.58 23.51
C ARG A 553 -8.19 -4.02 22.23
N ARG A 554 -8.27 -3.14 21.22
CA ARG A 554 -8.88 -3.47 19.93
C ARG A 554 -8.07 -4.49 19.13
N ALA A 555 -6.74 -4.41 19.18
CA ALA A 555 -5.86 -5.41 18.57
C ALA A 555 -6.08 -6.82 19.13
N GLN A 556 -6.24 -6.94 20.46
CA GLN A 556 -6.56 -8.22 21.12
C GLN A 556 -7.95 -8.73 20.72
N ALA A 557 -8.94 -7.84 20.65
CA ALA A 557 -10.28 -8.21 20.22
C ALA A 557 -10.28 -8.69 18.75
N TYR A 558 -9.56 -8.01 17.86
CA TYR A 558 -9.38 -8.45 16.47
C TYR A 558 -8.66 -9.80 16.37
N ASP A 559 -7.64 -10.05 17.20
CA ASP A 559 -6.97 -11.37 17.26
C ASP A 559 -7.97 -12.48 17.65
N MET A 560 -8.82 -12.23 18.66
CA MET A 560 -9.87 -13.18 19.06
C MET A 560 -10.88 -13.48 17.95
N LYS A 561 -11.17 -12.48 17.10
CA LYS A 561 -12.03 -12.63 15.92
C LYS A 561 -11.34 -13.29 14.72
N GLY A 562 -10.02 -13.50 14.76
CA GLY A 562 -9.24 -13.96 13.62
C GLY A 562 -9.02 -12.88 12.54
N MET A 563 -9.25 -11.61 12.88
CA MET A 563 -9.04 -10.45 12.01
C MET A 563 -7.57 -10.02 12.07
N ALA A 564 -6.71 -10.82 11.46
CA ALA A 564 -5.25 -10.71 11.62
C ALA A 564 -4.69 -9.38 11.09
N ARG A 565 -5.23 -8.87 9.98
CA ARG A 565 -4.81 -7.59 9.39
C ARG A 565 -5.10 -6.43 10.33
N GLU A 566 -6.34 -6.33 10.79
CA GLU A 566 -6.80 -5.24 11.65
C GLU A 566 -6.05 -5.28 12.99
N SER A 567 -5.80 -6.47 13.54
CA SER A 567 -4.98 -6.68 14.73
C SER A 567 -3.53 -6.22 14.54
N LEU A 568 -2.90 -6.58 13.41
CA LEU A 568 -1.54 -6.15 13.07
C LEU A 568 -1.45 -4.63 12.99
N LEU A 569 -2.38 -3.99 12.30
CA LEU A 569 -2.39 -2.54 12.10
C LEU A 569 -2.59 -1.79 13.42
N ASP A 570 -3.48 -2.26 14.30
CA ASP A 570 -3.62 -1.69 15.65
C ASP A 570 -2.35 -1.88 16.49
N CYS A 571 -1.67 -3.02 16.35
CA CYS A 571 -0.39 -3.27 17.04
C CYS A 571 0.74 -2.36 16.53
N LEU A 572 0.80 -2.11 15.22
CA LEU A 572 1.78 -1.19 14.62
C LEU A 572 1.50 0.26 15.02
N ALA A 573 0.23 0.66 15.01
CA ALA A 573 -0.19 1.97 15.51
C ALA A 573 0.13 2.13 17.01
N PHE A 574 -0.10 1.09 17.81
CA PHE A 574 0.30 1.06 19.21
C PHE A 574 1.81 1.22 19.36
N ALA A 575 2.61 0.47 18.61
CA ALA A 575 4.06 0.54 18.69
C ALA A 575 4.58 1.93 18.30
N GLY A 576 4.02 2.54 17.25
CA GLY A 576 4.30 3.92 16.88
C GLY A 576 3.99 4.90 18.01
N ALA A 577 2.79 4.82 18.59
CA ALA A 577 2.38 5.65 19.72
C ALA A 577 3.27 5.43 20.96
N TRP A 578 3.65 4.19 21.26
CA TRP A 578 4.50 3.82 22.39
C TRP A 578 5.92 4.35 22.25
N LEU A 579 6.53 4.18 21.08
CA LEU A 579 7.91 4.61 20.80
C LEU A 579 8.02 6.14 20.69
N ASN A 580 6.95 6.82 20.28
CA ASN A 580 6.89 8.27 20.14
C ASN A 580 6.50 9.01 21.43
N ARG A 581 6.23 8.31 22.54
CA ARG A 581 6.00 8.95 23.85
C ARG A 581 7.24 9.75 24.23
N LYS A 582 7.13 11.08 24.18
CA LYS A 582 8.13 12.02 24.69
C LYS A 582 8.11 12.16 26.22
N ASP A 583 7.30 11.35 26.90
CA ASP A 583 7.03 11.55 28.32
C ASP A 583 8.15 10.97 29.19
N GLY A 584 8.54 11.76 30.20
CA GLY A 584 9.59 11.56 31.19
C GLY A 584 9.50 10.28 32.02
N THR A 585 9.50 9.11 31.38
CA THR A 585 9.74 7.85 32.08
C THR A 585 11.13 7.88 32.72
N PRO A 586 11.33 7.25 33.90
CA PRO A 586 12.66 7.15 34.54
C PRO A 586 13.74 6.48 33.66
N ALA A 587 13.34 5.87 32.53
CA ALA A 587 14.20 5.28 31.51
C ALA A 587 14.65 6.30 30.45
N ALA A 588 13.81 7.25 30.06
CA ALA A 588 14.18 8.35 29.16
C ALA A 588 15.19 9.30 29.83
N ALA A 589 15.07 9.50 31.15
CA ALA A 589 16.06 10.23 31.96
C ALA A 589 17.45 9.55 32.01
N ARG A 590 17.54 8.27 31.63
CA ARG A 590 18.77 7.46 31.57
C ARG A 590 19.29 7.23 30.14
N GLY A 591 18.75 7.94 29.15
CA GLY A 591 19.20 7.85 27.76
C GLY A 591 18.87 6.51 27.06
N GLY A 592 17.97 5.70 27.63
CA GLY A 592 17.55 4.44 27.04
C GLY A 592 16.36 4.61 26.09
N ASN A 593 16.46 4.08 24.87
CA ASN A 593 15.31 4.02 23.95
C ASN A 593 14.17 3.20 24.58
N PRO A 594 12.90 3.66 24.49
CA PRO A 594 11.76 2.91 24.98
C PRO A 594 11.68 1.56 24.27
N LYS A 595 11.70 0.46 25.02
CA LYS A 595 11.53 -0.89 24.47
C LYS A 595 10.05 -1.21 24.33
N LEU A 596 9.67 -1.85 23.23
CA LEU A 596 8.31 -2.33 23.02
C LEU A 596 8.00 -3.48 24.00
N PRO A 597 6.81 -3.52 24.63
CA PRO A 597 6.44 -4.65 25.48
C PRO A 597 6.49 -5.98 24.72
N TYR A 598 7.00 -7.03 25.36
CA TYR A 598 7.21 -8.34 24.72
C TYR A 598 5.92 -8.94 24.16
N CYS A 599 4.79 -8.80 24.88
CA CYS A 599 3.49 -9.29 24.42
C CYS A 599 3.06 -8.63 23.10
N VAL A 600 3.36 -7.35 22.89
CA VAL A 600 3.07 -6.61 21.66
C VAL A 600 3.98 -7.09 20.53
N ALA A 601 5.29 -7.23 20.78
CA ALA A 601 6.22 -7.76 19.80
C ALA A 601 5.84 -9.19 19.36
N ARG A 602 5.41 -10.04 20.30
CA ARG A 602 4.89 -11.39 20.02
C ARG A 602 3.61 -11.34 19.19
N MET A 603 2.67 -10.45 19.52
CA MET A 603 1.44 -10.26 18.75
C MET A 603 1.72 -9.81 17.32
N ILE A 604 2.61 -8.81 17.13
CA ILE A 604 3.04 -8.36 15.80
C ILE A 604 3.60 -9.54 15.02
N SER A 605 4.51 -10.32 15.62
CA SER A 605 5.11 -11.48 14.95
C SER A 605 4.06 -12.52 14.54
N LYS A 606 3.09 -12.81 15.41
CA LYS A 606 1.95 -13.71 15.12
C LYS A 606 1.10 -13.19 13.97
N GLN A 607 0.69 -11.91 14.01
CA GLN A 607 -0.19 -11.39 12.96
C GLN A 607 0.55 -11.19 11.64
N MET A 608 1.85 -10.86 11.66
CA MET A 608 2.66 -10.81 10.44
C MET A 608 2.70 -12.15 9.70
N SER A 609 2.81 -13.28 10.40
CA SER A 609 2.79 -14.60 9.74
C SER A 609 1.41 -14.96 9.18
N LEU A 610 0.32 -14.54 9.85
CA LEU A 610 -1.05 -14.77 9.39
C LEU A 610 -1.46 -13.86 8.22
N THR A 611 -0.92 -12.65 8.18
CA THR A 611 -1.20 -11.65 7.12
C THR A 611 -0.30 -11.79 5.89
N GLY A 612 0.66 -12.71 5.90
CA GLY A 612 1.49 -13.03 4.74
C GLY A 612 0.61 -13.39 3.54
N LEU A 613 0.94 -12.86 2.37
CA LEU A 613 0.14 -12.94 1.16
C LEU A 613 -0.11 -14.40 0.73
N PHE A 614 0.87 -15.29 0.98
CA PHE A 614 0.75 -16.71 0.69
C PHE A 614 0.18 -17.56 1.83
N SER A 615 -0.08 -16.98 3.01
CA SER A 615 -0.55 -17.71 4.20
C SER A 615 -1.89 -18.42 3.96
N ALA A 616 -2.84 -17.72 3.33
CA ALA A 616 -4.14 -18.29 2.95
C ALA A 616 -4.02 -19.43 1.91
N VAL A 617 -3.06 -19.33 0.99
CA VAL A 617 -2.86 -20.32 -0.07
C VAL A 617 -2.15 -21.58 0.47
N ALA A 618 -1.19 -21.41 1.38
CA ALA A 618 -0.45 -22.51 2.00
C ALA A 618 -1.34 -23.37 2.93
N THR A 619 -2.30 -22.74 3.63
CA THR A 619 -3.19 -23.41 4.58
C THR A 619 -4.29 -24.25 3.91
N ASN A 620 -4.71 -23.90 2.69
CA ASN A 620 -5.65 -24.72 1.90
C ASN A 620 -5.07 -26.08 1.45
N GLY A 621 -3.75 -26.29 1.59
CA GLY A 621 -3.06 -27.54 1.27
C GLY A 621 -2.66 -28.40 2.48
N SER A 622 -2.97 -28.00 3.73
CA SER A 622 -2.57 -28.73 4.94
C SER A 622 -3.72 -28.87 5.93
N HIS A 623 -3.99 -30.11 6.37
CA HIS A 623 -4.94 -30.39 7.43
C HIS A 623 -4.58 -29.65 8.73
N LYS A 624 -5.61 -29.08 9.36
CA LYS A 624 -5.70 -28.48 10.70
C LYS A 624 -4.50 -28.75 11.62
N VAL A 625 -3.83 -27.68 12.04
CA VAL A 625 -3.04 -27.67 13.28
C VAL A 625 -3.86 -26.94 14.35
N ASP A 626 -3.99 -27.61 15.50
CA ASP A 626 -4.80 -27.20 16.65
C ASP A 626 -4.52 -25.78 17.11
N ARG A 627 -5.61 -25.03 17.32
CA ARG A 627 -5.61 -23.70 17.93
C ARG A 627 -5.80 -23.87 19.43
N ASP A 628 -4.71 -23.88 20.19
CA ASP A 628 -4.80 -23.56 21.61
C ASP A 628 -3.51 -22.88 22.10
N ASP A 629 -3.41 -21.58 21.82
CA ASP A 629 -2.41 -20.69 22.41
C ASP A 629 -3.14 -19.50 23.05
N HIS A 630 -3.78 -19.77 24.18
CA HIS A 630 -4.35 -18.74 25.05
C HIS A 630 -3.23 -17.86 25.61
N MET A 631 -3.19 -16.57 25.21
CA MET A 631 -2.37 -15.57 25.89
C MET A 631 -2.90 -15.35 27.32
N PRO A 632 -2.03 -15.30 28.35
CA PRO A 632 -2.46 -14.94 29.69
C PRO A 632 -2.98 -13.50 29.70
N HIS A 633 -4.08 -13.29 30.44
CA HIS A 633 -4.55 -11.96 30.79
C HIS A 633 -3.39 -11.22 31.47
N TYR A 634 -2.96 -10.11 30.87
CA TYR A 634 -2.04 -9.20 31.54
C TYR A 634 -2.80 -8.55 32.70
N GLY A 635 -2.71 -9.14 33.88
CA GLY A 635 -3.03 -8.47 35.14
C GLY A 635 -2.08 -7.29 35.26
N GLY A 636 -2.59 -6.09 35.08
CA GLY A 636 -1.80 -4.87 35.17
C GLY A 636 -1.33 -4.67 36.60
N ASP A 637 -0.10 -5.10 36.90
CA ASP A 637 0.66 -4.46 37.96
C ASP A 637 1.17 -3.10 37.41
N ASP A 638 0.24 -2.15 37.27
CA ASP A 638 0.52 -0.74 37.00
C ASP A 638 0.48 -0.01 38.35
N GLY A 639 1.50 -0.24 39.18
CA GLY A 639 1.93 0.68 40.24
C GLY A 639 2.52 1.98 39.68
N GLY A 640 1.88 2.54 38.64
CA GLY A 640 2.19 3.82 38.02
C GLY A 640 0.97 4.70 38.13
N GLY A 641 1.09 5.73 38.97
CA GLY A 641 0.01 6.62 39.36
C GLY A 641 -0.90 7.03 38.21
N ASN A 642 -2.19 7.07 38.52
CA ASN A 642 -3.25 7.69 37.75
C ASN A 642 -3.05 9.23 37.69
N SER A 643 -1.88 9.68 37.22
CA SER A 643 -1.52 11.09 37.01
C SER A 643 -1.63 11.43 35.53
N ASP A 644 -2.83 11.23 35.00
CA ASP A 644 -3.27 11.90 33.80
C ASP A 644 -3.92 13.18 34.30
N GLU A 645 -3.09 14.20 34.52
CA GLU A 645 -3.39 15.48 35.18
C GLU A 645 -4.87 15.90 35.06
N GLU A 646 -5.49 15.97 36.25
CA GLU A 646 -6.65 16.77 36.55
C GLU A 646 -6.23 18.23 36.45
N ASP A 647 -6.39 18.85 35.28
CA ASP A 647 -6.54 20.29 35.19
C ASP A 647 -7.95 20.62 34.73
N ASP A 648 -8.65 21.32 35.61
CA ASP A 648 -9.97 21.90 35.39
C ASP A 648 -9.91 23.12 34.46
N ASP A 649 -11.05 23.36 33.80
CA ASP A 649 -11.49 24.61 33.18
C ASP A 649 -10.61 25.27 32.10
N VAL A 650 -11.01 25.07 30.83
CA VAL A 650 -11.81 26.01 30.02
C VAL A 650 -11.83 25.43 28.61
N ASP A 651 -13.01 25.13 28.07
CA ASP A 651 -13.23 25.02 26.63
C ASP A 651 -12.89 26.38 26.01
N ARG A 652 -11.61 26.61 25.69
CA ARG A 652 -11.20 27.73 24.85
C ARG A 652 -11.10 27.19 23.43
N ASP A 653 -12.07 27.59 22.61
CA ASP A 653 -11.93 27.64 21.17
C ASP A 653 -10.63 28.41 20.85
N GLU A 654 -9.52 27.68 20.73
CA GLU A 654 -8.29 28.24 20.17
C GLU A 654 -8.36 28.09 18.66
N SER A 655 -8.63 29.25 18.07
CA SER A 655 -8.50 29.60 16.67
C SER A 655 -7.27 28.99 16.02
N GLU A 656 -7.50 28.49 14.80
CA GLU A 656 -6.59 28.39 13.67
C GLU A 656 -5.17 28.96 13.91
N GLU A 657 -4.21 28.07 14.19
CA GLU A 657 -2.80 28.34 13.93
C GLU A 657 -2.25 27.33 12.92
N GLU A 658 -2.03 27.88 11.74
CA GLU A 658 -1.38 27.31 10.57
C GLU A 658 0.11 27.05 10.88
N PHE A 659 0.44 25.82 11.30
CA PHE A 659 1.83 25.40 11.35
C PHE A 659 2.27 24.85 9.99
N ALA A 660 3.06 25.65 9.29
CA ALA A 660 3.74 25.32 8.05
C ALA A 660 4.72 24.14 8.26
N GLU A 661 4.34 22.96 7.76
CA GLU A 661 5.24 21.81 7.63
C GLU A 661 6.28 22.07 6.53
N LYS A 662 7.52 22.36 6.92
CA LYS A 662 8.69 22.30 6.04
C LYS A 662 9.28 20.89 6.02
N GLU A 663 9.13 20.28 4.85
CA GLU A 663 10.03 19.30 4.20
C GLU A 663 10.45 18.03 4.95
N LEU A 664 9.67 16.96 4.74
CA LEU A 664 10.22 15.63 4.47
C LEU A 664 9.77 15.17 3.08
N LYS A 665 10.64 15.33 2.08
CA LYS A 665 10.45 14.83 0.71
C LYS A 665 10.90 13.37 0.65
N LEU A 666 9.92 12.46 0.68
CA LEU A 666 10.05 11.12 0.11
C LEU A 666 8.80 10.85 -0.74
N CYS A 667 9.00 10.31 -1.94
CA CYS A 667 8.08 10.26 -3.08
C CYS A 667 6.62 9.90 -2.73
N ARG A 668 5.75 10.91 -2.61
CA ARG A 668 4.29 10.76 -2.53
C ARG A 668 3.70 10.43 -3.91
N SER A 669 3.60 9.16 -4.27
CA SER A 669 2.70 8.67 -5.34
C SER A 669 1.31 8.34 -4.75
N GLY A 670 0.68 9.33 -4.14
CA GLY A 670 -0.72 9.27 -3.65
C GLY A 670 -1.48 10.58 -3.82
N LYS A 671 -0.84 11.61 -4.38
CA LYS A 671 -1.43 12.95 -4.59
C LYS A 671 -2.35 13.04 -5.83
N GLY A 672 -2.55 11.96 -6.58
CA GLY A 672 -3.29 11.95 -7.85
C GLY A 672 -4.75 11.50 -7.76
N LEU A 673 -5.20 10.90 -6.66
CA LEU A 673 -6.63 10.62 -6.49
C LEU A 673 -7.29 11.87 -5.89
N PRO A 674 -8.18 12.56 -6.62
CA PRO A 674 -8.84 13.74 -6.08
C PRO A 674 -9.49 13.38 -4.74
N ILE A 675 -9.08 14.09 -3.69
CA ILE A 675 -9.86 14.21 -2.46
C ILE A 675 -11.26 14.63 -2.93
N ILE A 676 -12.32 13.98 -2.46
CA ILE A 676 -13.67 14.46 -2.78
C ILE A 676 -13.85 15.78 -2.03
N THR A 677 -13.43 16.87 -2.64
CA THR A 677 -13.83 18.24 -2.33
C THR A 677 -15.09 18.60 -3.13
N GLY A 678 -15.92 17.59 -3.40
CA GLY A 678 -17.06 17.65 -4.31
C GLY A 678 -18.38 18.08 -3.67
N GLU A 679 -19.37 18.24 -4.54
CA GLU A 679 -20.72 18.70 -4.22
C GLU A 679 -21.52 17.74 -3.32
N ALA A 680 -21.23 16.43 -3.34
CA ALA A 680 -21.82 15.44 -2.45
C ALA A 680 -21.42 15.66 -0.98
N TRP A 681 -20.14 15.95 -0.72
CA TRP A 681 -19.65 16.35 0.60
C TRP A 681 -20.26 17.68 1.06
N ARG A 682 -20.42 18.65 0.14
CA ARG A 682 -21.14 19.91 0.43
C ARG A 682 -22.63 19.67 0.71
N ARG A 683 -23.28 18.70 0.05
CA ARG A 683 -24.69 18.32 0.28
C ARG A 683 -24.89 17.64 1.64
N LEU A 684 -24.05 16.68 2.02
CA LEU A 684 -24.06 16.05 3.35
C LEU A 684 -23.78 17.06 4.47
N ALA A 685 -22.82 17.98 4.27
CA ALA A 685 -22.55 19.06 5.21
C ALA A 685 -23.69 20.10 5.30
N ARG A 686 -24.47 20.29 4.23
CA ARG A 686 -25.65 21.18 4.18
C ARG A 686 -26.92 20.53 4.75
N ARG A 687 -27.09 19.20 4.67
CA ARG A 687 -28.23 18.47 5.29
C ARG A 687 -28.33 18.76 6.79
N LYS A 688 -27.20 18.90 7.49
CA LYS A 688 -27.16 19.33 8.90
C LYS A 688 -27.79 20.71 9.14
N LYS A 689 -27.66 21.66 8.20
CA LYS A 689 -28.26 22.99 8.37
C LYS A 689 -29.79 22.88 8.37
N LYS A 690 -30.33 22.03 7.50
CA LYS A 690 -31.77 21.78 7.37
C LYS A 690 -32.34 20.96 8.53
N THR A 691 -31.66 19.93 9.02
CA THR A 691 -32.10 19.18 10.21
C THR A 691 -31.95 20.00 11.50
N SER A 692 -30.91 20.82 11.62
CA SER A 692 -30.76 21.77 12.73
C SER A 692 -31.78 22.91 12.69
N GLU A 693 -32.21 23.35 11.50
CA GLU A 693 -33.26 24.38 11.31
C GLU A 693 -34.67 23.80 11.52
N MET A 694 -34.97 22.59 11.02
CA MET A 694 -36.24 21.90 11.24
C MET A 694 -36.48 21.58 12.73
N LEU A 695 -35.47 21.11 13.45
CA LEU A 695 -35.55 20.82 14.89
C LEU A 695 -35.61 22.07 15.78
N SER A 696 -35.39 23.27 15.22
CA SER A 696 -35.55 24.55 15.92
C SER A 696 -36.92 25.22 15.71
N HIS A 697 -37.72 24.72 14.76
CA HIS A 697 -38.98 25.35 14.35
C HIS A 697 -40.26 24.70 14.91
N ASP A 698 -40.16 23.58 15.65
CA ASP A 698 -41.31 22.91 16.28
C ASP A 698 -41.63 23.40 17.71
N HIS A 699 -41.53 24.71 17.94
CA HIS A 699 -42.17 25.36 19.08
C HIS A 699 -43.22 26.36 18.60
N PRO A 700 -44.52 26.00 18.60
CA PRO A 700 -45.56 27.00 18.46
C PRO A 700 -45.54 27.87 19.71
N SER A 701 -45.02 29.08 19.56
CA SER A 701 -45.15 30.16 20.54
C SER A 701 -46.61 30.58 20.59
N SER A 702 -47.43 29.85 21.34
CA SER A 702 -48.68 30.36 21.87
C SER A 702 -48.41 30.81 23.30
N ILE A 703 -48.54 32.10 23.56
CA ILE A 703 -49.32 32.68 24.67
C ILE A 703 -49.25 34.20 24.55
N HIS A 704 -50.46 34.79 24.62
CA HIS A 704 -50.77 36.20 24.77
C HIS A 704 -50.29 36.78 26.10
#